data_AF-A0A955J4A3-F1
#
_entry.id   AF-A0A955J4A3-F1
#
_cell.length_a   1.000
_cell.length_b   1.000
_cell.length_c   1.000
_cell.angle_alpha   90.00
_cell.angle_beta   90.00
_cell.angle_gamma   90.00
#
_symmetry.space_group_name_H-M   'P 1'
#
loop_
_entity.id
_entity.type
_entity.pdbx_description
1 polymer ?
#
loop_
_entity_poly.entity_id
_entity_poly.type
_entity_poly.pdbx_seq_one_letter_code
_entity_poly.pdbx_strand_id
1 'polypeptide(L)'
;MKRCTLIMAGLLAVTAAAPVTAQTDELRQGVSIRMYDVGETIPVILPLVPGQTPNVSRFEERLDMDNPDFRPMRENFILIADGYIKAAQAGHYEFELTSDDGSQLWIEGSKIIDNDGLHGAQALPGGIDLEAGLHAYEIRYFNGPSDARLRLRWKAPGAQAFEVVPAEAYFCRAGEVRVTSPGVKQVIRPLTGGRPGDRAPLDGVHPSFTLTDIRPDDFRPRVGGMDMMPDGRLALCTWDPDGAVYLIENLGGRNGEARVKRIAAGLAEPLGLCVVDGDIYVLQKQELTRLIDHNGDDIIDEYQCVCSGWPVSPNFHEFAFGLVHAGDHFYANLAIAINPGGRSTWPQVPQRGSTIAISPNGTYEVVAHGLRTPNGIGFGVDGEIFLTDNQGDWLPVSKLLHLERGAFYGSRAVLGDEAADLDVTPPAAWLPQGEIGNSPSNPVRLDVGPYRNQMLHGDVTHGGLKRTFLEKVDGHYQGAVFRFSQGFEAGVNRTLWAGGGRYYVGGIGSTGNWGQEGKKRYGLQRLDFNSTPTFEMLAIRALENGLEIEFTTPLGSDVGWVPEQVRVEQYRYLPTADYGGPKLDTEQLQPKSTTVDAGRRKVFVEVDGIKTDRVVYVRLVGPWHDEDNRTLWSTEGWYTMNAIPRGRRGVARPAPQQPQNVLTAAQKAEGWTLLFDGRTLKNWHGYRRDNTDGWAVREGALCRVGPGGDIATDEEYENFELSLEWKVSPGGNSGIFFNVSEDGAYPWSSGPEMQVLDNERHYDGQNPLTSAGANYALYAPPFDASYPAGVYNQARLRVKDGHVEHWLNGEKIVEYDLWSDEWKARVAASKFASMPDYGRHHKGHIALQDHGDLVSFRNIMIRRLD
;
A
#
# COMPACT_ATOMS: atom_id res chain seq x y z
N MET A 1 27.14 -7.24 37.87
CA MET A 1 25.85 -6.53 37.71
C MET A 1 25.82 -5.86 36.35
N LYS A 2 25.32 -6.56 35.33
CA LYS A 2 25.07 -6.02 33.99
C LYS A 2 23.66 -6.48 33.63
N ARG A 3 22.78 -5.52 33.32
CA ARG A 3 21.36 -5.72 33.05
C ARG A 3 21.22 -6.41 31.68
N CYS A 4 20.60 -7.59 31.67
CA CYS A 4 20.07 -8.21 30.46
C CYS A 4 18.89 -7.36 29.97
N THR A 5 18.99 -6.84 28.75
CA THR A 5 17.85 -6.27 28.03
C THR A 5 17.26 -7.41 27.21
N LEU A 6 16.17 -8.01 27.69
CA LEU A 6 15.34 -8.94 26.93
C LEU A 6 14.67 -8.15 25.80
N ILE A 7 14.96 -8.49 24.55
CA ILE A 7 14.16 -8.06 23.41
C ILE A 7 12.97 -9.03 23.36
N MET A 8 11.83 -8.63 23.94
CA MET A 8 10.57 -9.32 23.74
C MET A 8 10.15 -9.09 22.28
N ALA A 9 10.10 -10.16 21.49
CA ALA A 9 9.34 -10.18 20.27
C ALA A 9 7.87 -9.90 20.62
N GLY A 10 7.39 -8.71 20.31
CA GLY A 10 5.98 -8.37 20.46
C GLY A 10 5.17 -9.19 19.47
N LEU A 11 4.52 -10.25 19.94
CA LEU A 11 3.30 -10.72 19.28
C LEU A 11 2.37 -9.50 19.19
N LEU A 12 2.09 -9.04 17.97
CA LEU A 12 0.91 -8.24 17.70
C LEU A 12 -0.30 -9.11 18.06
N ALA A 13 -0.73 -9.03 19.32
CA ALA A 13 -2.07 -9.39 19.68
C ALA A 13 -2.98 -8.47 18.87
N VAL A 14 -3.64 -9.03 17.86
CA VAL A 14 -4.85 -8.42 17.30
C VAL A 14 -5.82 -8.35 18.45
N THR A 15 -5.85 -7.21 19.16
CA THR A 15 -6.89 -6.94 20.13
C THR A 15 -8.18 -6.90 19.32
N ALA A 16 -9.02 -7.92 19.50
CA ALA A 16 -10.39 -7.89 19.04
C ALA A 16 -10.98 -6.53 19.44
N ALA A 17 -11.47 -5.78 18.45
CA ALA A 17 -12.18 -4.54 18.73
C ALA A 17 -13.28 -4.87 19.75
N ALA A 18 -13.33 -4.12 20.86
CA ALA A 18 -14.44 -4.23 21.79
C ALA A 18 -15.75 -4.09 21.00
N PRO A 19 -16.79 -4.91 21.28
CA PRO A 19 -18.03 -4.86 20.52
C PRO A 19 -18.59 -3.44 20.61
N VAL A 20 -18.56 -2.74 19.49
CA VAL A 20 -19.29 -1.49 19.33
C VAL A 20 -20.74 -1.88 19.35
N THR A 21 -21.42 -1.64 20.47
CA THR A 21 -22.89 -1.64 20.51
C THR A 21 -23.36 -0.52 19.60
N ALA A 22 -23.63 -0.86 18.33
CA ALA A 22 -24.24 0.07 17.40
C ALA A 22 -25.60 0.50 17.98
N GLN A 23 -25.84 1.82 18.06
CA GLN A 23 -27.18 2.33 18.34
C GLN A 23 -28.10 1.85 17.20
N THR A 24 -29.28 1.31 17.56
CA THR A 24 -30.20 0.64 16.63
C THR A 24 -30.70 1.52 15.49
N ASP A 25 -30.62 2.84 15.65
CA ASP A 25 -31.11 3.82 14.66
C ASP A 25 -30.17 3.98 13.45
N GLU A 26 -28.99 3.37 13.48
CA GLU A 26 -28.02 3.35 12.37
C GLU A 26 -28.05 2.05 11.54
N LEU A 27 -28.98 1.12 11.81
CA LEU A 27 -29.05 -0.17 11.12
C LEU A 27 -30.26 -0.25 10.17
N ARG A 28 -30.09 -0.92 9.04
CA ARG A 28 -31.15 -1.31 8.11
C ARG A 28 -31.19 -2.82 7.95
N GLN A 29 -32.36 -3.37 7.65
CA GLN A 29 -32.48 -4.79 7.30
C GLN A 29 -31.75 -5.09 5.98
N GLY A 30 -31.11 -6.25 5.93
CA GLY A 30 -30.39 -6.77 4.76
C GLY A 30 -28.89 -6.95 4.99
N VAL A 31 -28.24 -7.41 3.93
CA VAL A 31 -26.83 -7.78 3.85
C VAL A 31 -26.09 -6.73 3.02
N SER A 32 -24.96 -6.23 3.51
CA SER A 32 -24.05 -5.39 2.74
C SER A 32 -23.14 -6.29 1.92
N ILE A 33 -23.13 -6.15 0.59
CA ILE A 33 -22.26 -6.94 -0.29
C ILE A 33 -21.31 -6.02 -1.06
N ARG A 34 -20.04 -6.41 -1.08
CA ARG A 34 -18.97 -5.77 -1.86
C ARG A 34 -18.26 -6.83 -2.69
N MET A 35 -18.14 -6.60 -3.99
CA MET A 35 -17.43 -7.50 -4.92
C MET A 35 -16.25 -6.80 -5.58
N TYR A 36 -15.15 -7.51 -5.69
CA TYR A 36 -13.85 -7.06 -6.19
C TYR A 36 -13.39 -8.00 -7.28
N ASP A 37 -13.31 -7.50 -8.51
CA ASP A 37 -12.73 -8.23 -9.64
C ASP A 37 -11.22 -8.33 -9.42
N VAL A 38 -10.68 -9.54 -9.25
CA VAL A 38 -9.24 -9.77 -9.06
C VAL A 38 -8.55 -10.20 -10.35
N GLY A 39 -9.29 -10.35 -11.46
CA GLY A 39 -8.76 -10.53 -12.82
C GLY A 39 -8.05 -11.87 -13.09
N GLU A 40 -7.85 -12.68 -12.07
CA GLU A 40 -7.14 -13.96 -12.15
C GLU A 40 -7.69 -14.98 -11.14
N THR A 41 -7.52 -16.26 -11.44
CA THR A 41 -7.90 -17.33 -10.52
C THR A 41 -6.92 -17.38 -9.36
N ILE A 42 -7.44 -17.28 -8.13
CA ILE A 42 -6.68 -17.45 -6.90
C ILE A 42 -6.94 -18.86 -6.33
N PRO A 43 -5.93 -19.52 -5.73
CA PRO A 43 -6.10 -20.89 -5.23
C PRO A 43 -6.83 -20.96 -3.88
N VAL A 44 -6.89 -19.83 -3.16
CA VAL A 44 -7.50 -19.63 -1.84
C VAL A 44 -7.93 -18.17 -1.70
N ILE A 45 -8.75 -17.83 -0.70
CA ILE A 45 -9.11 -16.45 -0.38
C ILE A 45 -7.85 -15.68 0.04
N LEU A 46 -7.45 -14.72 -0.79
CA LEU A 46 -6.37 -13.79 -0.49
C LEU A 46 -6.93 -12.48 0.07
N PRO A 47 -6.29 -11.84 1.07
CA PRO A 47 -6.70 -10.53 1.54
C PRO A 47 -6.60 -9.49 0.42
N LEU A 48 -7.54 -8.55 0.34
CA LEU A 48 -7.43 -7.40 -0.57
C LEU A 48 -6.39 -6.40 -0.03
N VAL A 49 -5.66 -5.74 -0.94
CA VAL A 49 -4.86 -4.57 -0.54
C VAL A 49 -5.82 -3.48 0.02
N PRO A 50 -5.58 -2.95 1.23
CA PRO A 50 -6.49 -1.99 1.87
C PRO A 50 -6.67 -0.69 1.07
N GLY A 51 -7.84 -0.05 1.23
CA GLY A 51 -8.13 1.26 0.63
C GLY A 51 -8.64 1.20 -0.82
N GLN A 52 -8.81 0.01 -1.39
CA GLN A 52 -9.40 -0.17 -2.71
C GLN A 52 -10.93 0.00 -2.69
N THR A 53 -11.44 0.60 -3.76
CA THR A 53 -12.88 0.77 -3.98
C THR A 53 -13.46 -0.48 -4.67
N PRO A 54 -14.60 -1.05 -4.23
CA PRO A 54 -15.17 -2.24 -4.86
C PRO A 54 -15.66 -1.97 -6.28
N ASN A 55 -15.77 -3.01 -7.08
CA ASN A 55 -16.39 -2.93 -8.41
C ASN A 55 -17.92 -2.93 -8.30
N VAL A 56 -18.47 -3.61 -7.30
CA VAL A 56 -19.90 -3.64 -6.99
C VAL A 56 -20.11 -3.44 -5.49
N SER A 57 -21.03 -2.58 -5.11
CA SER A 57 -21.49 -2.40 -3.73
C SER A 57 -23.00 -2.22 -3.72
N ARG A 58 -23.71 -3.09 -2.99
CA ARG A 58 -25.17 -3.05 -2.91
C ARG A 58 -25.68 -3.82 -1.69
N PHE A 59 -26.99 -3.79 -1.50
CA PHE A 59 -27.67 -4.57 -0.46
C PHE A 59 -28.36 -5.79 -1.06
N GLU A 60 -28.35 -6.89 -0.32
CA GLU A 60 -29.19 -8.06 -0.58
C GLU A 60 -30.13 -8.32 0.61
N GLU A 61 -31.23 -9.01 0.40
CA GLU A 61 -32.16 -9.38 1.48
C GLU A 61 -31.68 -10.61 2.26
N ARG A 62 -30.93 -11.50 1.60
CA ARG A 62 -30.43 -12.76 2.15
C ARG A 62 -29.23 -13.28 1.36
N LEU A 63 -28.49 -14.21 1.95
CA LEU A 63 -27.41 -14.94 1.28
C LEU A 63 -27.92 -16.29 0.77
N ASP A 64 -28.53 -16.25 -0.40
CA ASP A 64 -28.95 -17.41 -1.19
C ASP A 64 -28.82 -17.05 -2.67
N MET A 65 -27.57 -17.07 -3.16
CA MET A 65 -27.17 -16.49 -4.44
C MET A 65 -26.71 -17.57 -5.41
N ASP A 66 -27.06 -17.40 -6.69
CA ASP A 66 -26.59 -18.16 -7.84
C ASP A 66 -26.02 -17.19 -8.90
N ASN A 67 -25.45 -17.72 -9.98
CA ASN A 67 -24.87 -16.98 -11.11
C ASN A 67 -25.56 -15.64 -11.50
N PRO A 68 -26.91 -15.56 -11.65
CA PRO A 68 -27.55 -14.29 -12.03
C PRO A 68 -27.36 -13.18 -10.99
N ASP A 69 -27.27 -13.54 -9.72
CA ASP A 69 -27.17 -12.60 -8.61
C ASP A 69 -25.79 -11.95 -8.59
N PHE A 70 -24.71 -12.66 -8.95
CA PHE A 70 -23.35 -12.07 -8.93
C PHE A 70 -23.08 -11.03 -10.01
N ARG A 71 -23.98 -10.85 -10.99
CA ARG A 71 -23.79 -9.89 -12.09
C ARG A 71 -23.56 -8.45 -11.57
N PRO A 72 -22.67 -7.67 -12.22
CA PRO A 72 -21.94 -7.97 -13.45
C PRO A 72 -20.72 -8.91 -13.31
N MET A 73 -20.38 -9.36 -12.10
CA MET A 73 -19.28 -10.31 -11.91
C MET A 73 -19.62 -11.67 -12.49
N ARG A 74 -18.61 -12.32 -13.06
CA ARG A 74 -18.74 -13.64 -13.69
C ARG A 74 -17.76 -14.65 -13.11
N GLU A 75 -16.49 -14.28 -13.07
CA GLU A 75 -15.39 -15.13 -12.66
C GLU A 75 -14.31 -14.28 -11.98
N ASN A 76 -13.42 -14.93 -11.25
CA ASN A 76 -12.22 -14.31 -10.66
C ASN A 76 -12.54 -13.07 -9.82
N PHE A 77 -13.43 -13.23 -8.85
CA PHE A 77 -13.80 -12.15 -7.93
C PHE A 77 -13.78 -12.60 -6.47
N ILE A 78 -13.55 -11.63 -5.58
CA ILE A 78 -13.75 -11.77 -4.13
C ILE A 78 -15.03 -11.03 -3.76
N LEU A 79 -15.86 -11.65 -2.94
CA LEU A 79 -17.03 -11.06 -2.31
C LEU A 79 -16.81 -10.99 -0.80
N ILE A 80 -17.11 -9.83 -0.23
CA ILE A 80 -17.21 -9.62 1.22
C ILE A 80 -18.65 -9.27 1.54
N ALA A 81 -19.26 -10.07 2.42
CA ALA A 81 -20.58 -9.79 3.00
C ALA A 81 -20.45 -9.64 4.52
N ASP A 82 -20.91 -8.54 5.07
CA ASP A 82 -20.78 -8.24 6.50
C ASP A 82 -21.99 -7.50 7.05
N GLY A 83 -22.13 -7.54 8.37
CA GLY A 83 -23.21 -6.92 9.11
C GLY A 83 -23.46 -7.61 10.44
N TYR A 84 -24.73 -7.76 10.78
CA TYR A 84 -25.18 -8.43 11.99
C TYR A 84 -26.24 -9.48 11.66
N ILE A 85 -26.15 -10.63 12.32
CA ILE A 85 -27.20 -11.65 12.35
C ILE A 85 -27.91 -11.53 13.70
N LYS A 86 -29.24 -11.47 13.68
CA LYS A 86 -30.08 -11.42 14.87
C LYS A 86 -30.45 -12.83 15.33
N ALA A 87 -29.88 -13.27 16.44
CA ALA A 87 -30.31 -14.46 17.16
C ALA A 87 -31.57 -14.14 17.98
N ALA A 88 -32.68 -14.82 17.70
CA ALA A 88 -33.96 -14.59 18.40
C ALA A 88 -33.95 -15.08 19.85
N GLN A 89 -33.10 -16.07 20.16
CA GLN A 89 -32.95 -16.66 21.49
C GLN A 89 -31.50 -17.11 21.68
N ALA A 90 -31.07 -17.19 22.94
CA ALA A 90 -29.75 -17.73 23.26
C ALA A 90 -29.68 -19.24 23.04
N GLY A 91 -28.51 -19.76 22.68
CA GLY A 91 -28.22 -21.19 22.57
C GLY A 91 -27.24 -21.54 21.44
N HIS A 92 -27.09 -22.84 21.20
CA HIS A 92 -26.21 -23.34 20.14
C HIS A 92 -26.85 -23.19 18.76
N TYR A 93 -26.19 -22.43 17.88
CA TYR A 93 -26.54 -22.31 16.47
C TYR A 93 -25.55 -23.11 15.63
N GLU A 94 -26.06 -23.97 14.75
CA GLU A 94 -25.27 -24.58 13.68
C GLU A 94 -25.49 -23.78 12.40
N PHE A 95 -24.41 -23.35 11.76
CA PHE A 95 -24.42 -22.71 10.44
C PHE A 95 -23.93 -23.70 9.38
N GLU A 96 -24.41 -23.54 8.16
CA GLU A 96 -23.94 -24.26 6.98
C GLU A 96 -23.71 -23.24 5.86
N LEU A 97 -22.47 -23.16 5.37
CA LEU A 97 -22.09 -22.28 4.27
C LEU A 97 -21.82 -23.11 3.03
N THR A 98 -22.61 -22.89 1.97
CA THR A 98 -22.40 -23.50 0.66
C THR A 98 -21.67 -22.52 -0.25
N SER A 99 -20.58 -22.96 -0.87
CA SER A 99 -19.88 -22.18 -1.90
C SER A 99 -19.35 -23.04 -3.05
N ASP A 100 -19.38 -22.49 -4.27
CA ASP A 100 -18.56 -22.95 -5.40
C ASP A 100 -17.24 -22.16 -5.36
N ASP A 101 -16.12 -22.86 -5.24
CA ASP A 101 -14.84 -22.38 -4.71
C ASP A 101 -14.91 -21.82 -3.28
N GLY A 102 -13.91 -21.03 -2.86
CA GLY A 102 -13.62 -20.84 -1.43
C GLY A 102 -14.56 -19.89 -0.70
N SER A 103 -14.98 -20.27 0.52
CA SER A 103 -15.69 -19.37 1.44
C SER A 103 -15.31 -19.56 2.90
N GLN A 104 -15.43 -18.50 3.70
CA GLN A 104 -15.15 -18.49 5.14
C GLN A 104 -16.22 -17.68 5.87
N LEU A 105 -16.63 -18.13 7.06
CA LEU A 105 -17.60 -17.43 7.94
C LEU A 105 -16.96 -17.13 9.30
N TRP A 106 -17.07 -15.87 9.70
CA TRP A 106 -16.77 -15.40 11.05
C TRP A 106 -18.03 -14.89 11.73
N ILE A 107 -18.18 -15.21 13.01
CA ILE A 107 -19.18 -14.62 13.90
C ILE A 107 -18.46 -14.15 15.15
N GLU A 108 -18.69 -12.89 15.54
CA GLU A 108 -18.01 -12.23 16.67
C GLU A 108 -16.47 -12.33 16.61
N GLY A 109 -15.93 -12.27 15.39
CA GLY A 109 -14.49 -12.37 15.13
C GLY A 109 -13.92 -13.80 15.15
N SER A 110 -14.72 -14.80 15.51
CA SER A 110 -14.31 -16.22 15.49
C SER A 110 -14.62 -16.86 14.14
N LYS A 111 -13.62 -17.46 13.48
CA LYS A 111 -13.83 -18.24 12.24
C LYS A 111 -14.50 -19.56 12.59
N ILE A 112 -15.74 -19.77 12.15
CA ILE A 112 -16.52 -20.97 12.47
C ILE A 112 -16.67 -21.92 11.27
N ILE A 113 -16.50 -21.43 10.04
CA ILE A 113 -16.46 -22.24 8.82
C ILE A 113 -15.27 -21.80 7.97
N ASP A 114 -14.50 -22.78 7.47
CA ASP A 114 -13.41 -22.59 6.52
C ASP A 114 -13.57 -23.58 5.37
N ASN A 115 -14.25 -23.14 4.32
CA ASN A 115 -14.54 -23.87 3.09
C ASN A 115 -13.69 -23.29 1.95
N ASP A 116 -12.43 -22.96 2.22
CA ASP A 116 -11.54 -22.30 1.26
C ASP A 116 -10.91 -23.30 0.26
N GLY A 117 -10.50 -22.80 -0.90
CA GLY A 117 -9.91 -23.57 -1.99
C GLY A 117 -10.76 -23.66 -3.25
N LEU A 118 -10.17 -24.17 -4.33
CA LEU A 118 -10.89 -24.45 -5.58
C LEU A 118 -11.65 -25.77 -5.47
N HIS A 119 -12.97 -25.73 -5.67
CA HIS A 119 -13.84 -26.90 -5.60
C HIS A 119 -15.22 -26.60 -6.15
N GLY A 120 -15.96 -27.63 -6.59
CA GLY A 120 -17.37 -27.49 -6.93
C GLY A 120 -18.22 -27.04 -5.73
N ALA A 121 -19.46 -26.61 -5.98
CA ALA A 121 -20.42 -26.24 -4.94
C ALA A 121 -20.52 -27.29 -3.81
N GLN A 122 -19.99 -26.95 -2.62
CA GLN A 122 -20.00 -27.81 -1.44
C GLN A 122 -20.44 -27.03 -0.20
N ALA A 123 -21.03 -27.73 0.78
CA ALA A 123 -21.49 -27.17 2.03
C ALA A 123 -20.65 -27.67 3.20
N LEU A 124 -20.15 -26.75 4.03
CA LEU A 124 -19.49 -27.08 5.29
C LEU A 124 -20.27 -26.53 6.49
N PRO A 125 -20.42 -27.33 7.56
CA PRO A 125 -21.06 -26.88 8.80
C PRO A 125 -20.05 -26.24 9.77
N GLY A 126 -20.55 -25.38 10.66
CA GLY A 126 -19.82 -24.81 11.80
C GLY A 126 -20.79 -24.37 12.90
N GLY A 127 -20.39 -24.47 14.17
CA GLY A 127 -21.29 -24.20 15.30
C GLY A 127 -20.75 -23.16 16.27
N ILE A 128 -21.62 -22.37 16.87
CA ILE A 128 -21.28 -21.37 17.89
C ILE A 128 -22.45 -21.16 18.86
N ASP A 129 -22.16 -20.91 20.13
CA ASP A 129 -23.16 -20.48 21.10
C ASP A 129 -23.36 -18.96 21.00
N LEU A 130 -24.60 -18.52 20.84
CA LEU A 130 -24.97 -17.11 20.75
C LEU A 130 -25.93 -16.74 21.88
N GLU A 131 -25.83 -15.49 22.35
CA GLU A 131 -26.86 -14.88 23.17
C GLU A 131 -28.06 -14.44 22.31
N ALA A 132 -29.16 -14.01 22.94
CA ALA A 132 -30.24 -13.36 22.18
C ALA A 132 -29.81 -11.92 21.81
N GLY A 133 -29.79 -11.56 20.53
CA GLY A 133 -29.36 -10.23 20.11
C GLY A 133 -28.74 -10.18 18.71
N LEU A 134 -28.07 -9.07 18.42
CA LEU A 134 -27.32 -8.86 17.17
C LEU A 134 -25.88 -9.30 17.34
N HIS A 135 -25.40 -10.15 16.46
CA HIS A 135 -24.03 -10.66 16.43
C HIS A 135 -23.37 -10.27 15.13
N ALA A 136 -22.20 -9.64 15.20
CA ALA A 136 -21.46 -9.25 14.02
C ALA A 136 -21.02 -10.51 13.25
N TYR A 137 -21.17 -10.49 11.92
CA TYR A 137 -20.68 -11.54 11.05
C TYR A 137 -19.90 -10.97 9.87
N GLU A 138 -19.00 -11.78 9.32
CA GLU A 138 -18.32 -11.53 8.06
C GLU A 138 -18.26 -12.84 7.28
N ILE A 139 -18.54 -12.78 5.98
CA ILE A 139 -18.30 -13.84 5.02
C ILE A 139 -17.34 -13.32 3.98
N ARG A 140 -16.29 -14.10 3.74
CA ARG A 140 -15.42 -13.93 2.58
C ARG A 140 -15.69 -15.08 1.63
N TYR A 141 -15.83 -14.76 0.36
CA TYR A 141 -16.09 -15.70 -0.71
C TYR A 141 -15.20 -15.35 -1.88
N PHE A 142 -14.63 -16.33 -2.56
CA PHE A 142 -14.04 -16.13 -3.88
C PHE A 142 -14.64 -17.11 -4.88
N ASN A 143 -14.75 -16.66 -6.12
CA ASN A 143 -15.12 -17.51 -7.24
C ASN A 143 -14.04 -17.46 -8.30
N GLY A 144 -13.58 -18.62 -8.75
CA GLY A 144 -12.65 -18.81 -9.85
C GLY A 144 -13.35 -18.84 -11.21
N PRO A 145 -12.86 -19.66 -12.15
CA PRO A 145 -13.37 -19.77 -13.52
C PRO A 145 -14.47 -20.83 -13.63
N SER A 146 -15.63 -20.60 -13.02
CA SER A 146 -16.80 -21.49 -13.12
C SER A 146 -18.08 -20.81 -12.62
N ASP A 147 -19.15 -21.60 -12.47
CA ASP A 147 -20.38 -21.16 -11.82
C ASP A 147 -20.08 -20.61 -10.42
N ALA A 148 -20.90 -19.68 -9.95
CA ALA A 148 -20.81 -19.07 -8.64
C ALA A 148 -22.03 -19.45 -7.80
N ARG A 149 -21.77 -19.85 -6.55
CA ARG A 149 -22.79 -20.20 -5.56
C ARG A 149 -22.34 -19.69 -4.20
N LEU A 150 -23.26 -19.02 -3.49
CA LEU A 150 -23.06 -18.66 -2.09
C LEU A 150 -24.38 -18.75 -1.35
N ARG A 151 -24.46 -19.58 -0.31
CA ARG A 151 -25.68 -19.72 0.50
C ARG A 151 -25.35 -19.93 1.96
N LEU A 152 -25.91 -19.11 2.84
CA LEU A 152 -25.83 -19.31 4.29
C LEU A 152 -27.14 -19.87 4.83
N ARG A 153 -27.03 -20.99 5.54
CA ARG A 153 -28.12 -21.64 6.26
C ARG A 153 -27.78 -21.74 7.74
N TRP A 154 -28.80 -21.87 8.57
CA TRP A 154 -28.62 -22.13 9.99
C TRP A 154 -29.62 -23.17 10.51
N LYS A 155 -29.33 -23.72 11.68
CA LYS A 155 -30.23 -24.47 12.52
C LYS A 155 -30.23 -23.78 13.88
N ALA A 156 -31.29 -23.02 14.15
CA ALA A 156 -31.47 -22.36 15.43
C ALA A 156 -31.61 -23.38 16.59
N PRO A 157 -31.39 -22.97 17.85
CA PRO A 157 -31.48 -23.89 18.99
C PRO A 157 -32.84 -24.60 19.05
N GLY A 158 -32.82 -25.94 18.98
CA GLY A 158 -34.02 -26.79 18.97
C GLY A 158 -34.64 -27.09 17.59
N ALA A 159 -34.15 -26.45 16.52
CA ALA A 159 -34.58 -26.77 15.16
C ALA A 159 -34.04 -28.15 14.70
N GLN A 160 -34.81 -28.83 13.84
CA GLN A 160 -34.50 -30.20 13.37
C GLN A 160 -33.77 -30.23 12.02
N ALA A 161 -33.78 -29.13 11.27
CA ALA A 161 -33.18 -29.05 9.94
C ALA A 161 -32.62 -27.65 9.66
N PHE A 162 -31.65 -27.57 8.75
CA PHE A 162 -31.13 -26.30 8.25
C PHE A 162 -32.17 -25.57 7.39
N GLU A 163 -32.31 -24.26 7.61
CA GLU A 163 -33.05 -23.34 6.76
C GLU A 163 -32.12 -22.23 6.26
N VAL A 164 -32.43 -21.62 5.12
CA VAL A 164 -31.74 -20.38 4.71
C VAL A 164 -31.98 -19.34 5.79
N VAL A 165 -30.91 -18.66 6.24
CA VAL A 165 -31.03 -17.63 7.27
C VAL A 165 -32.08 -16.59 6.81
N PRO A 166 -33.15 -16.36 7.59
CA PRO A 166 -34.24 -15.49 7.18
C PRO A 166 -33.79 -14.04 6.94
N ALA A 167 -34.44 -13.34 6.01
CA ALA A 167 -34.08 -11.96 5.67
C ALA A 167 -34.21 -11.00 6.87
N GLU A 168 -35.15 -11.27 7.77
CA GLU A 168 -35.38 -10.54 9.02
C GLU A 168 -34.29 -10.75 10.08
N ALA A 169 -33.42 -11.73 9.89
CA ALA A 169 -32.27 -11.94 10.76
C ALA A 169 -31.08 -11.07 10.33
N TYR A 170 -31.02 -10.56 9.10
CA TYR A 170 -29.89 -9.76 8.62
C TYR A 170 -30.07 -8.26 8.85
N PHE A 171 -29.04 -7.63 9.38
CA PHE A 171 -28.93 -6.18 9.52
C PHE A 171 -27.55 -5.71 9.04
N CYS A 172 -27.49 -4.55 8.42
CA CYS A 172 -26.25 -3.85 8.06
C CYS A 172 -26.39 -2.36 8.39
N ARG A 173 -25.29 -1.59 8.33
CA ARG A 173 -25.38 -0.15 8.62
C ARG A 173 -26.13 0.59 7.51
N ALA A 174 -26.98 1.52 7.91
CA ALA A 174 -27.67 2.41 6.99
C ALA A 174 -26.65 3.27 6.21
N GLY A 175 -26.78 3.32 4.88
CA GLY A 175 -25.92 4.15 4.01
C GLY A 175 -24.58 3.52 3.61
N GLU A 176 -24.41 2.20 3.72
CA GLU A 176 -23.18 1.50 3.34
C GLU A 176 -22.92 1.32 1.83
N VAL A 177 -23.78 1.85 0.95
CA VAL A 177 -23.47 1.81 -0.49
C VAL A 177 -22.23 2.65 -0.77
N ARG A 178 -21.18 1.96 -1.18
CA ARG A 178 -19.91 2.58 -1.56
C ARG A 178 -19.97 3.04 -3.00
N VAL A 179 -19.25 4.12 -3.32
CA VAL A 179 -18.94 4.40 -4.73
C VAL A 179 -18.19 3.19 -5.27
N THR A 180 -18.46 2.81 -6.50
CA THR A 180 -17.79 1.68 -7.16
C THR A 180 -16.82 2.18 -8.21
N SER A 181 -15.79 1.38 -8.50
CA SER A 181 -14.81 1.69 -9.53
C SER A 181 -14.48 0.45 -10.35
N PRO A 182 -14.48 0.54 -11.70
CA PRO A 182 -14.13 -0.58 -12.57
C PRO A 182 -12.64 -0.98 -12.44
N GLY A 183 -12.26 -2.05 -13.12
CA GLY A 183 -10.88 -2.54 -13.19
C GLY A 183 -10.50 -3.55 -12.11
N VAL A 184 -9.36 -4.21 -12.34
CA VAL A 184 -8.81 -5.29 -11.51
C VAL A 184 -8.29 -4.74 -10.18
N LYS A 185 -8.59 -5.43 -9.08
CA LYS A 185 -8.21 -5.13 -7.71
C LYS A 185 -7.05 -6.01 -7.28
N GLN A 186 -6.18 -5.45 -6.45
CA GLN A 186 -4.98 -6.11 -5.97
C GLN A 186 -5.26 -6.94 -4.71
N VAL A 187 -4.68 -8.13 -4.65
CA VAL A 187 -4.68 -9.00 -3.48
C VAL A 187 -3.28 -9.07 -2.88
N ILE A 188 -3.22 -9.23 -1.57
CA ILE A 188 -2.00 -9.51 -0.82
C ILE A 188 -1.69 -10.99 -1.01
N ARG A 189 -0.65 -11.27 -1.79
CA ARG A 189 -0.13 -12.62 -1.96
C ARG A 189 0.82 -12.97 -0.82
N PRO A 190 0.99 -14.25 -0.51
CA PRO A 190 2.07 -14.69 0.35
C PRO A 190 3.42 -14.12 -0.14
N LEU A 191 4.30 -13.73 0.78
CA LEU A 191 5.59 -13.03 0.53
C LEU A 191 5.52 -11.59 0.00
N THR A 192 4.41 -11.17 -0.61
CA THR A 192 4.18 -9.77 -1.02
C THR A 192 3.67 -8.89 0.14
N GLY A 193 3.13 -9.51 1.20
CA GLY A 193 2.59 -8.80 2.37
C GLY A 193 3.62 -8.35 3.42
N GLY A 194 4.91 -8.61 3.24
CA GLY A 194 5.90 -8.43 4.31
C GLY A 194 6.66 -7.09 4.31
N ARG A 195 6.60 -6.29 3.24
CA ARG A 195 7.24 -4.96 3.19
C ARG A 195 6.19 -3.85 2.96
N PRO A 196 5.76 -3.14 4.02
CA PRO A 196 4.89 -1.98 3.90
C PRO A 196 5.37 -1.01 2.81
N GLY A 197 4.46 -0.47 2.00
CA GLY A 197 4.82 0.43 0.91
C GLY A 197 5.21 -0.23 -0.41
N ASP A 198 5.26 -1.57 -0.48
CA ASP A 198 5.49 -2.33 -1.71
C ASP A 198 4.17 -2.88 -2.29
N ARG A 199 3.58 -2.15 -3.24
CA ARG A 199 2.22 -2.38 -3.79
C ARG A 199 1.10 -2.36 -2.75
N ALA A 200 1.41 -1.94 -1.54
CA ALA A 200 0.47 -1.80 -0.43
C ALA A 200 0.66 -0.44 0.24
N PRO A 201 -0.36 0.09 0.94
CA PRO A 201 -0.18 1.22 1.82
C PRO A 201 0.95 1.00 2.83
N LEU A 202 1.58 2.09 3.25
CA LEU A 202 2.45 2.08 4.43
C LEU A 202 1.63 1.72 5.67
N ASP A 203 2.26 1.13 6.69
CA ASP A 203 1.61 0.71 7.93
C ASP A 203 1.86 1.68 9.10
N GLY A 204 2.87 2.54 8.97
CA GLY A 204 3.32 3.44 10.04
C GLY A 204 3.42 4.91 9.66
N VAL A 205 3.76 5.70 10.67
CA VAL A 205 4.14 7.11 10.52
C VAL A 205 5.54 7.18 9.92
N HIS A 206 5.75 8.12 9.00
CA HIS A 206 7.07 8.36 8.41
C HIS A 206 8.15 8.56 9.50
N PRO A 207 9.28 7.82 9.50
CA PRO A 207 10.23 7.85 10.62
C PRO A 207 10.86 9.22 10.91
N SER A 208 11.07 10.05 9.88
CA SER A 208 11.51 11.44 10.03
C SER A 208 10.50 12.39 10.72
N PHE A 209 9.33 11.90 11.15
CA PHE A 209 8.30 12.70 11.80
C PHE A 209 7.81 12.03 13.09
N THR A 210 7.46 12.87 14.06
CA THR A 210 6.79 12.45 15.30
C THR A 210 5.32 12.87 15.22
N LEU A 211 4.43 11.88 15.32
CA LEU A 211 2.98 12.10 15.36
C LEU A 211 2.51 12.29 16.81
N THR A 212 1.67 13.29 17.04
CA THR A 212 1.08 13.64 18.35
C THR A 212 -0.42 13.82 18.19
N ASP A 213 -1.21 13.15 19.02
CA ASP A 213 -2.66 13.39 19.11
C ASP A 213 -2.91 14.63 19.96
N ILE A 214 -3.39 15.72 19.36
CA ILE A 214 -3.48 17.01 20.06
C ILE A 214 -4.88 17.32 20.59
N ARG A 215 -5.93 16.65 20.10
CA ARG A 215 -7.30 16.87 20.57
C ARG A 215 -7.56 16.27 21.97
N PRO A 216 -8.34 16.94 22.83
CA PRO A 216 -8.97 16.33 23.98
C PRO A 216 -9.90 15.16 23.60
N ASP A 217 -10.16 14.24 24.52
CA ASP A 217 -10.97 13.02 24.27
C ASP A 217 -12.43 13.32 23.92
N ASP A 218 -12.99 14.38 24.49
CA ASP A 218 -14.35 14.86 24.26
C ASP A 218 -14.48 15.72 22.98
N PHE A 219 -13.37 16.16 22.40
CA PHE A 219 -13.35 16.90 21.15
C PHE A 219 -13.20 15.95 19.95
N ARG A 220 -14.23 15.88 19.11
CA ARG A 220 -14.34 14.96 17.97
C ARG A 220 -14.52 15.71 16.64
N PRO A 221 -13.57 16.57 16.24
CA PRO A 221 -13.76 17.46 15.09
C PRO A 221 -13.73 16.72 13.76
N ARG A 222 -14.73 16.99 12.92
CA ARG A 222 -14.71 16.68 11.48
C ARG A 222 -14.09 17.87 10.76
N VAL A 223 -12.78 17.87 10.58
CA VAL A 223 -12.06 19.10 10.21
C VAL A 223 -12.37 19.53 8.78
N GLY A 224 -12.98 20.71 8.64
CA GLY A 224 -13.34 21.33 7.37
C GLY A 224 -12.33 22.36 6.86
N GLY A 225 -11.61 23.04 7.76
CA GLY A 225 -10.59 24.04 7.44
C GLY A 225 -9.79 24.41 8.69
N MET A 226 -8.53 24.85 8.49
CA MET A 226 -7.62 25.20 9.57
C MET A 226 -6.64 26.29 9.13
N ASP A 227 -6.31 27.21 10.03
CA ASP A 227 -5.21 28.16 9.85
C ASP A 227 -4.67 28.66 11.21
N MET A 228 -3.47 29.23 11.21
CA MET A 228 -2.84 29.76 12.43
C MET A 228 -3.24 31.22 12.68
N MET A 229 -3.67 31.50 13.91
CA MET A 229 -3.81 32.87 14.39
C MET A 229 -2.43 33.50 14.65
N PRO A 230 -2.28 34.83 14.55
CA PRO A 230 -1.02 35.53 14.84
C PRO A 230 -0.49 35.32 16.26
N ASP A 231 -1.38 35.01 17.22
CA ASP A 231 -1.04 34.73 18.61
C ASP A 231 -0.61 33.27 18.87
N GLY A 232 -0.58 32.43 17.83
CA GLY A 232 -0.17 31.03 17.89
C GLY A 232 -1.29 30.04 18.21
N ARG A 233 -2.54 30.48 18.37
CA ARG A 233 -3.71 29.60 18.44
C ARG A 233 -4.03 29.03 17.05
N LEU A 234 -4.64 27.85 17.00
CA LEU A 234 -5.15 27.25 15.76
C LEU A 234 -6.63 27.59 15.64
N ALA A 235 -7.02 28.22 14.53
CA ALA A 235 -8.42 28.37 14.13
C ALA A 235 -8.84 27.14 13.31
N LEU A 236 -10.00 26.56 13.62
CA LEU A 236 -10.49 25.33 13.00
C LEU A 236 -12.00 25.41 12.79
N CYS A 237 -12.47 25.12 11.57
CA CYS A 237 -13.90 24.93 11.30
C CYS A 237 -14.26 23.46 11.09
N THR A 238 -15.50 23.08 11.41
CA THR A 238 -15.97 21.68 11.34
C THR A 238 -17.07 21.45 10.31
N TRP A 239 -16.92 20.39 9.53
CA TRP A 239 -17.98 19.83 8.68
C TRP A 239 -18.83 18.86 9.52
N ASP A 240 -19.66 19.41 10.39
CA ASP A 240 -20.65 18.68 11.17
C ASP A 240 -21.94 19.54 11.26
N PRO A 241 -23.06 19.01 11.81
CA PRO A 241 -24.31 19.75 11.87
C PRO A 241 -24.24 21.09 12.61
N ASP A 242 -23.26 21.26 13.50
CA ASP A 242 -23.05 22.51 14.23
C ASP A 242 -22.42 23.59 13.34
N GLY A 243 -21.64 23.21 12.31
CA GLY A 243 -20.96 24.15 11.43
C GLY A 243 -20.10 25.13 12.22
N ALA A 244 -19.33 24.62 13.17
CA ALA A 244 -18.69 25.42 14.21
C ALA A 244 -17.28 25.88 13.84
N VAL A 245 -16.83 26.94 14.51
CA VAL A 245 -15.43 27.39 14.49
C VAL A 245 -14.89 27.41 15.91
N TYR A 246 -13.65 26.97 16.06
CA TYR A 246 -12.96 26.82 17.33
C TYR A 246 -11.61 27.52 17.28
N LEU A 247 -11.20 28.07 18.43
CA LEU A 247 -9.81 28.41 18.72
C LEU A 247 -9.22 27.34 19.64
N ILE A 248 -8.03 26.88 19.29
CA ILE A 248 -7.32 25.83 20.01
C ILE A 248 -5.96 26.34 20.44
N GLU A 249 -5.70 26.30 21.74
CA GLU A 249 -4.43 26.70 22.35
C GLU A 249 -3.70 25.50 22.99
N ASN A 250 -2.48 25.73 23.48
CA ASN A 250 -1.61 24.70 24.07
C ASN A 250 -1.27 23.55 23.10
N LEU A 251 -1.12 23.88 21.81
CA LEU A 251 -0.85 22.93 20.73
C LEU A 251 0.52 22.22 20.85
N GLY A 252 1.41 22.71 21.71
CA GLY A 252 2.72 22.12 22.02
C GLY A 252 2.74 21.20 23.25
N GLY A 253 1.63 21.08 23.97
CA GLY A 253 1.50 20.27 25.20
C GLY A 253 1.53 18.77 24.95
N ARG A 254 1.34 17.98 26.02
CA ARG A 254 1.18 16.52 25.91
C ARG A 254 -0.15 16.17 25.24
N ASN A 255 -0.31 14.91 24.82
CA ASN A 255 -1.52 14.44 24.17
C ASN A 255 -2.77 14.79 25.00
N GLY A 256 -3.77 15.40 24.34
CA GLY A 256 -5.04 15.78 24.95
C GLY A 256 -5.03 17.05 25.82
N GLU A 257 -3.90 17.74 25.99
CA GLU A 257 -3.81 18.95 26.82
C GLU A 257 -4.25 20.25 26.10
N ALA A 258 -4.60 20.19 24.82
CA ALA A 258 -5.06 21.36 24.09
C ALA A 258 -6.37 21.89 24.70
N ARG A 259 -6.53 23.21 24.79
CA ARG A 259 -7.79 23.83 25.23
C ARG A 259 -8.55 24.32 24.01
N VAL A 260 -9.82 23.95 23.94
CA VAL A 260 -10.69 24.19 22.79
C VAL A 260 -11.80 25.14 23.21
N LYS A 261 -11.96 26.25 22.50
CA LYS A 261 -13.04 27.22 22.71
C LYS A 261 -13.84 27.35 21.42
N ARG A 262 -15.14 27.07 21.47
CA ARG A 262 -16.06 27.34 20.35
C ARG A 262 -16.31 28.84 20.29
N ILE A 263 -16.03 29.46 19.13
CA ILE A 263 -16.18 30.90 18.91
C ILE A 263 -17.37 31.23 18.01
N ALA A 264 -17.75 30.30 17.12
CA ALA A 264 -18.85 30.45 16.16
C ALA A 264 -19.56 29.12 15.88
N ALA A 265 -20.79 29.18 15.36
CA ALA A 265 -21.60 28.03 14.95
C ALA A 265 -22.66 28.45 13.90
N GLY A 266 -23.26 27.46 13.24
CA GLY A 266 -24.34 27.65 12.27
C GLY A 266 -23.90 27.90 10.84
N LEU A 267 -22.62 27.66 10.51
CA LEU A 267 -22.10 27.78 9.15
C LEU A 267 -22.51 26.56 8.30
N ALA A 268 -22.82 26.79 7.02
CA ALA A 268 -23.35 25.76 6.13
C ALA A 268 -22.23 24.99 5.41
N GLU A 269 -21.92 23.80 5.92
CA GLU A 269 -20.87 22.91 5.37
C GLU A 269 -19.50 23.62 5.21
N PRO A 270 -18.95 24.22 6.29
CA PRO A 270 -17.72 24.99 6.19
C PRO A 270 -16.55 24.07 5.85
N LEU A 271 -15.98 24.28 4.67
CA LEU A 271 -14.93 23.45 4.08
C LEU A 271 -13.74 24.31 3.60
N GLY A 272 -13.62 25.51 4.15
CA GLY A 272 -12.40 26.30 4.10
C GLY A 272 -12.33 27.34 5.20
N LEU A 273 -11.12 27.61 5.67
CA LEU A 273 -10.82 28.62 6.67
C LEU A 273 -9.45 29.22 6.35
N CYS A 274 -9.33 30.54 6.43
CA CYS A 274 -8.06 31.25 6.35
C CYS A 274 -8.08 32.42 7.33
N VAL A 275 -6.93 32.73 7.90
CA VAL A 275 -6.71 33.89 8.77
C VAL A 275 -5.91 34.94 8.00
N VAL A 276 -6.47 36.14 7.84
CA VAL A 276 -5.83 37.25 7.12
C VAL A 276 -5.81 38.45 8.05
N ASP A 277 -4.63 38.99 8.34
CA ASP A 277 -4.45 40.13 9.25
C ASP A 277 -5.12 39.97 10.63
N GLY A 278 -5.26 38.72 11.10
CA GLY A 278 -5.90 38.36 12.37
C GLY A 278 -7.41 38.13 12.27
N ASP A 279 -8.04 38.46 11.14
CA ASP A 279 -9.45 38.17 10.87
C ASP A 279 -9.64 36.73 10.39
N ILE A 280 -10.71 36.08 10.84
CA ILE A 280 -11.07 34.72 10.42
C ILE A 280 -12.08 34.79 9.28
N TYR A 281 -11.72 34.16 8.15
CA TYR A 281 -12.60 33.98 7.00
C TYR A 281 -12.95 32.52 6.85
N VAL A 282 -14.24 32.22 6.68
CA VAL A 282 -14.75 30.86 6.49
C VAL A 282 -15.47 30.76 5.16
N LEU A 283 -15.06 29.78 4.35
CA LEU A 283 -15.74 29.41 3.13
C LEU A 283 -16.81 28.37 3.47
N GLN A 284 -18.06 28.76 3.28
CA GLN A 284 -19.21 27.88 3.33
C GLN A 284 -19.78 27.66 1.93
N LYS A 285 -20.70 26.70 1.79
CA LYS A 285 -21.23 26.25 0.49
C LYS A 285 -21.64 27.40 -0.45
N GLN A 286 -22.33 28.40 0.08
CA GLN A 286 -22.96 29.50 -0.67
C GLN A 286 -22.22 30.84 -0.59
N GLU A 287 -21.26 31.00 0.32
CA GLU A 287 -20.59 32.30 0.53
C GLU A 287 -19.24 32.20 1.24
N LEU A 288 -18.48 33.29 1.14
CA LEU A 288 -17.34 33.60 2.00
C LEU A 288 -17.81 34.52 3.13
N THR A 289 -17.58 34.12 4.37
CA THR A 289 -18.01 34.85 5.57
C THR A 289 -16.80 35.29 6.39
N ARG A 290 -16.72 36.56 6.77
CA ARG A 290 -15.79 37.08 7.78
C ARG A 290 -16.45 37.00 9.15
N LEU A 291 -15.73 36.49 10.13
CA LEU A 291 -16.17 36.41 11.52
C LEU A 291 -15.57 37.56 12.32
N ILE A 292 -16.42 38.36 12.98
CA ILE A 292 -16.03 39.57 13.68
C ILE A 292 -16.41 39.45 15.16
N ASP A 293 -15.41 39.65 16.02
CA ASP A 293 -15.57 39.82 17.47
C ASP A 293 -15.41 41.33 17.77
N HIS A 294 -16.50 41.98 18.20
CA HIS A 294 -16.50 43.43 18.44
C HIS A 294 -15.92 43.78 19.82
N ASN A 295 -15.83 42.81 20.72
CA ASN A 295 -15.60 43.06 22.14
C ASN A 295 -14.32 42.40 22.69
N GLY A 296 -13.69 41.51 21.92
CA GLY A 296 -12.41 40.87 22.22
C GLY A 296 -12.51 39.69 23.18
N ASP A 297 -13.69 39.10 23.38
CA ASP A 297 -13.91 37.94 24.24
C ASP A 297 -13.77 36.59 23.50
N ASP A 298 -13.30 36.61 22.25
CA ASP A 298 -13.26 35.51 21.28
C ASP A 298 -14.63 34.88 20.96
N ILE A 299 -15.76 35.51 21.27
CA ILE A 299 -17.07 35.06 20.78
C ILE A 299 -17.45 35.92 19.59
N ILE A 300 -17.83 35.27 18.50
CA ILE A 300 -18.18 35.99 17.26
C ILE A 300 -19.54 36.65 17.42
N ASP A 301 -19.54 37.98 17.30
CA ASP A 301 -20.72 38.84 17.40
C ASP A 301 -21.41 39.04 16.04
N GLU A 302 -20.63 39.07 14.95
CA GLU A 302 -21.13 39.32 13.59
C GLU A 302 -20.55 38.32 12.57
N TYR A 303 -21.45 37.81 11.72
CA TYR A 303 -21.14 36.97 10.57
C TYR A 303 -21.33 37.83 9.32
N GLN A 304 -20.25 38.41 8.83
CA GLN A 304 -20.29 39.32 7.70
C GLN A 304 -20.09 38.56 6.40
N CYS A 305 -21.13 38.47 5.57
CA CYS A 305 -21.00 37.93 4.22
C CYS A 305 -20.11 38.87 3.37
N VAL A 306 -18.98 38.35 2.90
CA VAL A 306 -18.04 39.06 2.01
C VAL A 306 -18.49 38.89 0.57
N CYS A 307 -18.78 37.65 0.15
CA CYS A 307 -19.21 37.35 -1.21
C CYS A 307 -20.10 36.10 -1.22
N SER A 308 -21.27 36.18 -1.88
CA SER A 308 -22.23 35.07 -2.04
C SER A 308 -22.70 34.95 -3.50
N GLY A 309 -21.86 35.35 -4.44
CA GLY A 309 -22.29 35.61 -5.81
C GLY A 309 -22.37 34.38 -6.71
N TRP A 310 -21.91 33.20 -6.26
CA TRP A 310 -22.00 31.95 -7.03
C TRP A 310 -23.28 31.18 -6.68
N PRO A 311 -23.99 30.65 -7.69
CA PRO A 311 -25.19 29.87 -7.44
C PRO A 311 -24.85 28.49 -6.84
N VAL A 312 -25.79 27.94 -6.05
CA VAL A 312 -25.68 26.62 -5.45
C VAL A 312 -27.07 25.99 -5.23
N SER A 313 -27.11 24.68 -5.09
CA SER A 313 -28.30 23.86 -4.86
C SER A 313 -28.24 23.13 -3.51
N PRO A 314 -29.34 22.51 -3.06
CA PRO A 314 -29.35 21.63 -1.89
C PRO A 314 -28.61 20.28 -2.08
N ASN A 315 -27.98 20.02 -3.23
CA ASN A 315 -27.31 18.75 -3.48
C ASN A 315 -26.25 18.46 -2.39
N PHE A 316 -26.25 17.24 -1.86
CA PHE A 316 -25.43 16.83 -0.70
C PHE A 316 -23.92 16.84 -0.96
N HIS A 317 -23.49 16.99 -2.22
CA HIS A 317 -22.10 16.85 -2.64
C HIS A 317 -21.59 18.09 -3.41
N GLU A 318 -22.37 19.16 -3.46
CA GLU A 318 -22.04 20.41 -4.16
C GLU A 318 -21.31 21.39 -3.21
N PHE A 319 -20.09 21.03 -2.78
CA PHE A 319 -19.32 21.78 -1.77
C PHE A 319 -18.51 22.98 -2.30
N ALA A 320 -18.21 23.95 -1.44
CA ALA A 320 -17.17 24.94 -1.70
C ALA A 320 -15.92 24.57 -0.87
N PHE A 321 -14.79 24.33 -1.52
CA PHE A 321 -13.54 23.89 -0.89
C PHE A 321 -12.49 25.00 -0.88
N GLY A 322 -11.75 25.12 0.21
CA GLY A 322 -10.86 26.27 0.40
C GLY A 322 -10.11 26.25 1.73
N LEU A 323 -9.45 27.34 2.10
CA LEU A 323 -9.40 28.65 1.43
C LEU A 323 -7.94 29.07 1.30
N VAL A 324 -7.55 29.69 0.18
CA VAL A 324 -6.21 30.25 0.01
C VAL A 324 -6.31 31.75 -0.17
N HIS A 325 -5.57 32.53 0.61
CA HIS A 325 -5.42 33.97 0.39
C HIS A 325 -4.09 34.24 -0.32
N ALA A 326 -4.13 34.86 -1.50
CA ALA A 326 -2.95 35.20 -2.29
C ALA A 326 -3.09 36.59 -2.90
N GLY A 327 -2.10 37.45 -2.66
CA GLY A 327 -2.21 38.87 -2.99
C GLY A 327 -3.33 39.52 -2.17
N ASP A 328 -4.29 40.11 -2.87
CA ASP A 328 -5.52 40.71 -2.32
C ASP A 328 -6.76 39.83 -2.51
N HIS A 329 -6.63 38.62 -3.07
CA HIS A 329 -7.77 37.76 -3.39
C HIS A 329 -7.80 36.48 -2.55
N PHE A 330 -9.02 35.97 -2.34
CA PHE A 330 -9.24 34.62 -1.84
C PHE A 330 -9.54 33.66 -2.99
N TYR A 331 -8.98 32.46 -2.96
CA TYR A 331 -9.18 31.42 -3.96
C TYR A 331 -9.91 30.24 -3.36
N ALA A 332 -10.94 29.78 -4.05
CA ALA A 332 -11.81 28.69 -3.64
C ALA A 332 -12.16 27.80 -4.83
N ASN A 333 -12.41 26.52 -4.58
CA ASN A 333 -12.95 25.62 -5.58
C ASN A 333 -14.43 25.35 -5.35
N LEU A 334 -15.22 25.36 -6.42
CA LEU A 334 -16.63 25.02 -6.42
C LEU A 334 -16.81 23.61 -7.01
N ALA A 335 -17.23 22.64 -6.22
CA ALA A 335 -17.48 21.27 -6.70
C ALA A 335 -18.78 21.12 -7.49
N ILE A 336 -18.92 20.13 -8.34
CA ILE A 336 -20.19 19.86 -9.03
C ILE A 336 -21.17 19.08 -8.13
N ALA A 337 -22.45 19.11 -8.46
CA ALA A 337 -23.46 18.26 -7.85
C ALA A 337 -23.30 16.79 -8.27
N ILE A 338 -23.49 15.87 -7.32
CA ILE A 338 -23.33 14.42 -7.53
C ILE A 338 -24.59 13.68 -7.06
N ASN A 339 -24.97 12.63 -7.79
CA ASN A 339 -26.02 11.70 -7.42
C ASN A 339 -25.48 10.56 -6.53
N PRO A 340 -26.29 9.96 -5.65
CA PRO A 340 -25.89 8.76 -4.90
C PRO A 340 -25.27 7.69 -5.82
N GLY A 341 -24.14 7.10 -5.40
CA GLY A 341 -23.35 6.19 -6.23
C GLY A 341 -22.26 6.85 -7.08
N GLY A 342 -22.11 8.18 -7.02
CA GLY A 342 -20.95 8.90 -7.56
C GLY A 342 -21.10 9.44 -8.98
N ARG A 343 -22.25 9.28 -9.65
CA ARG A 343 -22.46 9.90 -10.98
C ARG A 343 -22.72 11.39 -10.88
N SER A 344 -22.16 12.20 -11.77
CA SER A 344 -22.48 13.63 -11.82
C SER A 344 -23.97 13.88 -12.09
N THR A 345 -24.52 14.92 -11.47
CA THR A 345 -25.88 15.40 -11.75
C THR A 345 -25.91 16.09 -13.13
N TRP A 346 -27.07 16.07 -13.80
CA TRP A 346 -27.24 16.75 -15.08
C TRP A 346 -28.61 17.45 -15.15
N PRO A 347 -28.68 18.76 -15.52
CA PRO A 347 -27.55 19.68 -15.73
C PRO A 347 -26.86 20.08 -14.41
N GLN A 348 -25.66 20.66 -14.50
CA GLN A 348 -24.98 21.28 -13.36
C GLN A 348 -25.47 22.70 -13.11
N VAL A 349 -25.38 23.17 -11.86
CA VAL A 349 -25.59 24.58 -11.53
C VAL A 349 -24.50 25.42 -12.21
N PRO A 350 -24.81 26.57 -12.83
CA PRO A 350 -23.83 27.37 -13.56
C PRO A 350 -22.58 27.67 -12.72
N GLN A 351 -21.41 27.64 -13.36
CA GLN A 351 -20.09 27.92 -12.77
C GLN A 351 -19.59 26.94 -11.70
N ARG A 352 -20.37 25.94 -11.29
CA ARG A 352 -19.85 24.83 -10.48
C ARG A 352 -18.82 24.03 -11.28
N GLY A 353 -17.87 23.40 -10.60
CA GLY A 353 -16.73 22.75 -11.24
C GLY A 353 -15.64 23.73 -11.69
N SER A 354 -15.39 24.76 -10.87
CA SER A 354 -14.45 25.84 -11.18
C SER A 354 -13.59 26.23 -9.98
N THR A 355 -12.49 26.92 -10.24
CA THR A 355 -11.77 27.70 -9.24
C THR A 355 -12.15 29.16 -9.40
N ILE A 356 -12.50 29.84 -8.32
CA ILE A 356 -12.86 31.27 -8.31
C ILE A 356 -11.82 32.08 -7.53
N ALA A 357 -11.65 33.35 -7.92
CA ALA A 357 -10.93 34.37 -7.16
C ALA A 357 -11.94 35.40 -6.65
N ILE A 358 -11.98 35.60 -5.33
CA ILE A 358 -12.90 36.47 -4.62
C ILE A 358 -12.13 37.71 -4.20
N SER A 359 -12.61 38.88 -4.62
CA SER A 359 -12.06 40.18 -4.26
C SER A 359 -12.62 40.66 -2.92
N PRO A 360 -11.88 41.46 -2.13
CA PRO A 360 -12.35 42.00 -0.86
C PRO A 360 -13.55 42.94 -1.02
N ASN A 361 -13.81 43.43 -2.23
CA ASN A 361 -14.99 44.26 -2.54
C ASN A 361 -16.30 43.45 -2.67
N GLY A 362 -16.25 42.13 -2.50
CA GLY A 362 -17.39 41.22 -2.55
C GLY A 362 -17.77 40.72 -3.95
N THR A 363 -16.95 40.98 -4.96
CA THR A 363 -17.07 40.36 -6.30
C THR A 363 -16.17 39.14 -6.43
N TYR A 364 -16.42 38.28 -7.41
CA TYR A 364 -15.55 37.17 -7.75
C TYR A 364 -15.48 37.00 -9.27
N GLU A 365 -14.42 36.33 -9.72
CA GLU A 365 -14.26 35.88 -11.10
C GLU A 365 -13.93 34.38 -11.14
N VAL A 366 -14.29 33.73 -12.24
CA VAL A 366 -13.87 32.35 -12.48
C VAL A 366 -12.46 32.36 -13.07
N VAL A 367 -11.54 31.64 -12.43
CA VAL A 367 -10.13 31.54 -12.81
C VAL A 367 -9.91 30.35 -13.73
N ALA A 368 -10.51 29.19 -13.43
CA ALA A 368 -10.35 27.96 -14.19
C ALA A 368 -11.60 27.08 -14.09
N HIS A 369 -11.79 26.15 -15.04
CA HIS A 369 -12.98 25.31 -15.15
C HIS A 369 -12.63 23.81 -15.30
N GLY A 370 -13.66 22.97 -15.36
CA GLY A 370 -13.49 21.55 -15.64
C GLY A 370 -13.04 20.73 -14.43
N LEU A 371 -13.35 21.20 -13.22
CA LEU A 371 -13.15 20.44 -11.98
C LEU A 371 -14.42 19.66 -11.63
N ARG A 372 -14.29 18.58 -10.86
CA ARG A 372 -15.43 17.76 -10.42
C ARG A 372 -15.65 17.82 -8.92
N THR A 373 -14.76 17.25 -8.12
CA THR A 373 -14.81 17.35 -6.67
C THR A 373 -13.43 17.78 -6.16
N PRO A 374 -13.07 19.05 -6.39
CA PRO A 374 -11.73 19.55 -6.12
C PRO A 374 -11.53 19.91 -4.64
N ASN A 375 -11.49 18.90 -3.77
CA ASN A 375 -11.35 19.10 -2.32
C ASN A 375 -10.07 19.87 -1.95
N GLY A 376 -9.00 19.72 -2.73
CA GLY A 376 -7.72 20.35 -2.44
C GLY A 376 -7.49 21.65 -3.19
N ILE A 377 -7.14 22.69 -2.43
CA ILE A 377 -6.50 23.92 -2.92
C ILE A 377 -5.48 24.39 -1.87
N GLY A 378 -4.27 24.74 -2.30
CA GLY A 378 -3.22 25.13 -1.37
C GLY A 378 -1.94 25.57 -2.08
N PHE A 379 -1.00 26.13 -1.30
CA PHE A 379 0.31 26.51 -1.80
C PHE A 379 1.25 25.30 -1.91
N GLY A 380 1.90 25.19 -3.05
CA GLY A 380 2.83 24.12 -3.38
C GLY A 380 4.28 24.58 -3.56
N VAL A 381 4.96 23.95 -4.52
CA VAL A 381 6.31 24.32 -4.94
C VAL A 381 6.32 25.73 -5.57
N ASP A 382 7.46 26.40 -5.49
CA ASP A 382 7.68 27.75 -6.05
C ASP A 382 6.69 28.84 -5.53
N GLY A 383 5.88 28.55 -4.50
CA GLY A 383 4.86 29.47 -3.98
C GLY A 383 3.59 29.56 -4.83
N GLU A 384 3.42 28.64 -5.78
CA GLU A 384 2.27 28.58 -6.69
C GLU A 384 1.06 27.88 -6.05
N ILE A 385 -0.14 28.12 -6.58
CA ILE A 385 -1.37 27.45 -6.14
C ILE A 385 -1.56 26.14 -6.90
N PHE A 386 -1.77 25.05 -6.16
CA PHE A 386 -2.09 23.74 -6.70
C PHE A 386 -3.45 23.25 -6.21
N LEU A 387 -4.09 22.44 -7.04
CA LEU A 387 -5.39 21.84 -6.79
C LEU A 387 -5.27 20.31 -6.80
N THR A 388 -6.11 19.64 -6.01
CA THR A 388 -6.36 18.21 -6.22
C THR A 388 -7.83 17.99 -6.57
N ASP A 389 -8.09 17.12 -7.54
CA ASP A 389 -9.44 16.81 -8.01
C ASP A 389 -9.68 15.30 -8.06
N ASN A 390 -10.91 14.90 -7.77
CA ASN A 390 -11.32 13.50 -7.67
C ASN A 390 -11.78 12.96 -9.03
N GLN A 391 -11.49 11.69 -9.27
CA GLN A 391 -12.00 10.89 -10.39
C GLN A 391 -13.54 10.85 -10.43
N GLY A 392 -14.07 10.63 -11.62
CA GLY A 392 -15.48 10.36 -11.89
C GLY A 392 -15.74 10.24 -13.38
N ASP A 393 -16.94 10.59 -13.82
CA ASP A 393 -17.25 10.69 -15.25
C ASP A 393 -16.36 11.75 -15.91
N TRP A 394 -15.72 11.33 -17.00
CA TRP A 394 -14.72 12.05 -17.81
C TRP A 394 -13.43 12.44 -17.09
N LEU A 395 -13.30 12.08 -15.82
CA LEU A 395 -12.08 12.24 -15.03
C LEU A 395 -11.60 10.85 -14.61
N PRO A 396 -10.70 10.23 -15.37
CA PRO A 396 -10.44 8.81 -15.21
C PRO A 396 -9.83 8.46 -13.85
N VAL A 397 -9.01 9.36 -13.31
CA VAL A 397 -8.22 9.17 -12.08
C VAL A 397 -8.07 10.52 -11.37
N SER A 398 -7.91 10.47 -10.04
CA SER A 398 -7.58 11.63 -9.22
C SER A 398 -6.29 12.29 -9.70
N LYS A 399 -6.13 13.61 -9.49
CA LYS A 399 -4.98 14.32 -10.02
C LYS A 399 -4.60 15.56 -9.21
N LEU A 400 -3.33 15.93 -9.32
CA LEU A 400 -2.75 17.18 -8.86
C LEU A 400 -2.56 18.12 -10.06
N LEU A 401 -3.02 19.36 -9.91
CA LEU A 401 -3.07 20.38 -10.96
C LEU A 401 -2.34 21.63 -10.50
N HIS A 402 -1.62 22.28 -11.40
CA HIS A 402 -1.19 23.67 -11.21
C HIS A 402 -2.33 24.60 -11.63
N LEU A 403 -2.65 25.61 -10.82
CA LEU A 403 -3.71 26.56 -11.16
C LEU A 403 -3.26 27.51 -12.27
N GLU A 404 -3.81 27.33 -13.47
CA GLU A 404 -3.61 28.20 -14.62
C GLU A 404 -4.90 28.97 -14.95
N ARG A 405 -4.80 30.28 -15.18
CA ARG A 405 -5.96 31.10 -15.57
C ARG A 405 -6.45 30.71 -16.96
N GLY A 406 -7.76 30.48 -17.07
CA GLY A 406 -8.43 30.04 -18.30
C GLY A 406 -8.33 28.54 -18.56
N ALA A 407 -7.65 27.77 -17.70
CA ALA A 407 -7.48 26.34 -17.91
C ALA A 407 -8.80 25.56 -17.83
N PHE A 408 -8.88 24.50 -18.63
CA PHE A 408 -9.92 23.49 -18.54
C PHE A 408 -9.32 22.16 -18.08
N TYR A 409 -9.75 21.69 -16.92
CA TYR A 409 -9.22 20.45 -16.32
C TYR A 409 -10.03 19.20 -16.70
N GLY A 410 -10.85 19.21 -17.76
CA GLY A 410 -11.33 17.98 -18.37
C GLY A 410 -12.65 17.38 -17.85
N SER A 411 -13.22 17.87 -16.74
CA SER A 411 -14.58 17.45 -16.33
C SER A 411 -15.62 17.97 -17.32
N ARG A 412 -16.12 17.10 -18.20
CA ARG A 412 -17.14 17.44 -19.20
C ARG A 412 -18.53 17.67 -18.60
N ALA A 413 -18.77 17.23 -17.37
CA ALA A 413 -20.00 17.49 -16.64
C ALA A 413 -20.27 19.00 -16.42
N VAL A 414 -19.22 19.84 -16.51
CA VAL A 414 -19.28 21.27 -16.18
C VAL A 414 -19.85 22.13 -17.30
N LEU A 415 -19.30 22.02 -18.51
CA LEU A 415 -19.67 22.86 -19.66
C LEU A 415 -20.50 22.10 -20.72
N GLY A 416 -20.69 20.79 -20.54
CA GLY A 416 -21.43 19.97 -21.49
C GLY A 416 -20.83 19.95 -22.87
N ASP A 417 -21.66 20.19 -23.88
CA ASP A 417 -21.23 20.19 -25.28
C ASP A 417 -20.16 21.27 -25.55
N GLU A 418 -20.14 22.36 -24.77
CA GLU A 418 -19.12 23.41 -24.89
C GLU A 418 -17.73 22.92 -24.44
N ALA A 419 -17.64 21.85 -23.63
CA ALA A 419 -16.36 21.26 -23.26
C ALA A 419 -15.74 20.37 -24.36
N ALA A 420 -16.49 20.01 -25.41
CA ALA A 420 -16.06 19.00 -26.37
C ALA A 420 -14.79 19.41 -27.13
N ASP A 421 -14.63 20.71 -27.40
CA ASP A 421 -13.55 21.28 -28.22
C ASP A 421 -12.48 22.01 -27.40
N LEU A 422 -12.53 21.95 -26.06
CA LEU A 422 -11.54 22.59 -25.19
C LEU A 422 -10.29 21.72 -25.02
N ASP A 423 -9.12 22.36 -25.13
CA ASP A 423 -7.85 21.74 -24.77
C ASP A 423 -7.80 21.46 -23.27
N VAL A 424 -7.54 20.20 -22.91
CA VAL A 424 -7.45 19.78 -21.51
C VAL A 424 -6.03 20.08 -21.01
N THR A 425 -5.92 20.91 -19.97
CA THR A 425 -4.65 21.15 -19.29
C THR A 425 -4.19 19.86 -18.60
N PRO A 426 -2.98 19.35 -18.93
CA PRO A 426 -2.47 18.13 -18.33
C PRO A 426 -2.19 18.32 -16.84
N PRO A 427 -2.35 17.28 -16.00
CA PRO A 427 -2.02 17.39 -14.59
C PRO A 427 -0.51 17.43 -14.36
N ALA A 428 -0.12 18.08 -13.27
CA ALA A 428 1.24 18.03 -12.76
C ALA A 428 1.58 16.61 -12.26
N ALA A 429 0.59 15.92 -11.69
CA ALA A 429 0.70 14.50 -11.40
C ALA A 429 -0.66 13.78 -11.41
N TRP A 430 -0.72 12.60 -12.01
CA TRP A 430 -1.80 11.64 -11.79
C TRP A 430 -1.67 10.96 -10.43
N LEU A 431 -2.80 10.65 -9.81
CA LEU A 431 -2.92 9.96 -8.52
C LEU A 431 -3.68 8.64 -8.71
N PRO A 432 -3.03 7.57 -9.20
CA PRO A 432 -3.66 6.29 -9.52
C PRO A 432 -4.64 5.76 -8.47
N GLN A 433 -5.87 5.51 -8.94
CA GLN A 433 -7.01 5.10 -8.13
C GLN A 433 -6.78 3.75 -7.46
N GLY A 434 -6.99 3.66 -6.14
CA GLY A 434 -6.83 2.43 -5.37
C GLY A 434 -5.37 2.01 -5.15
N GLU A 435 -4.42 2.69 -5.78
CA GLU A 435 -2.98 2.46 -5.64
C GLU A 435 -2.36 3.49 -4.71
N ILE A 436 -2.62 4.79 -4.94
CA ILE A 436 -2.04 5.88 -4.15
C ILE A 436 -3.03 7.00 -3.78
N GLY A 437 -4.11 7.19 -4.53
CA GLY A 437 -5.12 8.21 -4.25
C GLY A 437 -6.54 7.73 -4.57
N ASN A 438 -7.52 8.25 -3.85
CA ASN A 438 -8.95 8.02 -4.08
C ASN A 438 -9.79 9.30 -3.87
N SER A 439 -9.36 10.17 -2.94
CA SER A 439 -10.03 11.42 -2.59
C SER A 439 -9.00 12.38 -1.97
N PRO A 440 -8.06 12.89 -2.79
CA PRO A 440 -6.95 13.71 -2.33
C PRO A 440 -7.40 15.04 -1.70
N SER A 441 -6.75 15.43 -0.60
CA SER A 441 -6.99 16.70 0.08
C SER A 441 -5.97 17.78 -0.31
N ASN A 442 -6.04 18.95 0.35
CA ASN A 442 -5.27 20.11 -0.02
C ASN A 442 -3.76 19.86 -0.05
N PRO A 443 -3.07 20.31 -1.12
CA PRO A 443 -1.62 20.30 -1.15
C PRO A 443 -1.06 21.34 -0.18
N VAL A 444 0.05 21.01 0.45
CA VAL A 444 0.87 21.92 1.26
C VAL A 444 2.33 21.75 0.91
N ARG A 445 3.12 22.79 1.13
CA ARG A 445 4.58 22.74 0.96
C ARG A 445 5.24 21.77 1.96
N LEU A 446 6.15 20.97 1.46
CA LEU A 446 7.12 20.21 2.23
C LEU A 446 8.48 20.90 2.12
N ASP A 447 8.98 21.45 3.22
CA ASP A 447 10.23 22.24 3.21
C ASP A 447 11.17 21.95 4.38
N VAL A 448 11.39 20.66 4.62
CA VAL A 448 12.24 20.16 5.71
C VAL A 448 13.20 19.08 5.23
N GLY A 449 14.35 18.97 5.91
CA GLY A 449 15.32 17.91 5.66
C GLY A 449 15.70 17.79 4.17
N PRO A 450 15.71 16.57 3.60
CA PRO A 450 16.01 16.35 2.19
C PRO A 450 14.86 16.77 1.24
N TYR A 451 13.64 16.96 1.75
CA TYR A 451 12.42 17.14 0.96
C TYR A 451 12.14 18.60 0.57
N ARG A 452 13.13 19.49 0.62
CA ARG A 452 12.93 20.92 0.35
C ARG A 452 12.35 21.16 -1.04
N ASN A 453 11.43 22.13 -1.12
CA ASN A 453 10.66 22.45 -2.32
C ASN A 453 9.90 21.24 -2.92
N GLN A 454 9.30 20.41 -2.07
CA GLN A 454 8.33 19.38 -2.48
C GLN A 454 6.96 19.68 -1.90
N MET A 455 5.99 18.78 -2.10
CA MET A 455 4.65 18.90 -1.54
C MET A 455 4.22 17.67 -0.75
N LEU A 456 3.31 17.91 0.18
CA LEU A 456 2.46 16.88 0.79
C LEU A 456 1.01 17.12 0.42
N HIS A 457 0.24 16.05 0.29
CA HIS A 457 -1.21 16.12 0.31
C HIS A 457 -1.76 14.88 1.03
N GLY A 458 -2.91 15.03 1.67
CA GLY A 458 -3.60 13.90 2.29
C GLY A 458 -4.53 13.17 1.31
N ASP A 459 -5.20 12.16 1.82
CA ASP A 459 -6.32 11.51 1.15
C ASP A 459 -7.39 11.11 2.18
N VAL A 460 -8.65 11.38 1.87
CA VAL A 460 -9.78 11.09 2.77
C VAL A 460 -10.15 9.60 2.76
N THR A 461 -9.99 8.91 1.64
CA THR A 461 -10.50 7.54 1.45
C THR A 461 -9.38 6.51 1.48
N HIS A 462 -8.38 6.67 0.62
CA HIS A 462 -7.17 5.85 0.62
C HIS A 462 -6.31 6.12 1.87
N GLY A 463 -6.46 7.30 2.47
CA GLY A 463 -5.85 7.65 3.75
C GLY A 463 -4.38 8.06 3.64
N GLY A 464 -3.85 8.57 4.76
CA GLY A 464 -2.46 8.94 4.89
C GLY A 464 -2.06 10.22 4.17
N LEU A 465 -0.76 10.50 4.19
CA LEU A 465 -0.12 11.57 3.44
C LEU A 465 0.67 10.98 2.26
N LYS A 466 0.70 11.71 1.16
CA LYS A 466 1.46 11.44 -0.06
C LYS A 466 2.44 12.57 -0.29
N ARG A 467 3.60 12.26 -0.84
CA ARG A 467 4.64 13.23 -1.18
C ARG A 467 4.74 13.36 -2.68
N THR A 468 4.85 14.60 -3.16
CA THR A 468 4.99 14.87 -4.59
C THR A 468 6.26 15.66 -4.85
N PHE A 469 7.09 15.11 -5.74
CA PHE A 469 8.20 15.81 -6.38
C PHE A 469 7.73 16.29 -7.75
N LEU A 470 7.98 17.57 -8.06
CA LEU A 470 7.71 18.14 -9.38
C LEU A 470 8.99 18.72 -9.99
N GLU A 471 9.08 18.66 -11.32
CA GLU A 471 10.02 19.42 -12.13
C GLU A 471 9.28 20.16 -13.25
N LYS A 472 9.92 21.18 -13.83
CA LYS A 472 9.42 21.85 -15.03
C LYS A 472 10.12 21.30 -16.27
N VAL A 473 9.35 20.79 -17.22
CA VAL A 473 9.82 20.38 -18.55
C VAL A 473 9.06 21.20 -19.57
N ASP A 474 9.79 21.92 -20.42
CA ASP A 474 9.23 22.85 -21.42
C ASP A 474 8.20 23.85 -20.83
N GLY A 475 8.43 24.28 -19.58
CA GLY A 475 7.59 25.25 -18.87
C GLY A 475 6.40 24.65 -18.10
N HIS A 476 6.10 23.36 -18.29
CA HIS A 476 4.99 22.70 -17.62
C HIS A 476 5.46 21.85 -16.44
N TYR A 477 4.70 21.84 -15.35
CA TYR A 477 4.95 20.93 -14.24
C TYR A 477 4.62 19.49 -14.63
N GLN A 478 5.51 18.58 -14.24
CA GLN A 478 5.28 17.15 -14.24
C GLN A 478 6.13 16.52 -13.13
N GLY A 479 5.82 15.31 -12.68
CA GLY A 479 6.65 14.67 -11.66
C GLY A 479 6.08 13.41 -11.07
N ALA A 480 6.66 13.00 -9.94
CA ALA A 480 6.37 11.74 -9.28
C ALA A 480 5.69 11.91 -7.93
N VAL A 481 4.74 11.02 -7.66
CA VAL A 481 4.06 10.90 -6.37
C VAL A 481 4.52 9.63 -5.67
N PHE A 482 4.75 9.74 -4.36
CA PHE A 482 5.25 8.68 -3.49
C PHE A 482 4.31 8.49 -2.29
N ARG A 483 4.24 7.26 -1.78
CA ARG A 483 3.67 7.01 -0.46
C ARG A 483 4.57 7.70 0.57
N PHE A 484 4.00 8.35 1.58
CA PHE A 484 4.80 9.10 2.55
C PHE A 484 4.52 8.72 4.00
N SER A 485 3.29 8.85 4.49
CA SER A 485 2.97 8.50 5.88
C SER A 485 1.58 7.89 6.00
N GLN A 486 1.44 6.95 6.92
CA GLN A 486 0.17 6.44 7.41
C GLN A 486 0.10 6.60 8.94
N GLY A 487 -0.75 5.82 9.62
CA GLY A 487 -0.86 5.81 11.09
C GLY A 487 -1.87 6.82 11.66
N PHE A 488 -2.54 7.61 10.83
CA PHE A 488 -3.50 8.63 11.30
C PHE A 488 -4.79 8.04 11.87
N GLU A 489 -5.48 8.83 12.70
CA GLU A 489 -6.73 8.46 13.37
C GLU A 489 -7.92 8.32 12.40
N ALA A 490 -7.90 9.08 11.31
CA ALA A 490 -8.99 9.23 10.34
C ALA A 490 -8.44 9.53 8.93
N GLY A 491 -9.32 9.51 7.92
CA GLY A 491 -9.00 10.00 6.58
C GLY A 491 -8.61 11.48 6.60
N VAL A 492 -7.57 11.87 5.86
CA VAL A 492 -6.95 13.19 5.96
C VAL A 492 -7.65 14.19 5.04
N ASN A 493 -8.42 15.11 5.62
CA ASN A 493 -9.15 16.13 4.87
C ASN A 493 -8.41 17.46 4.77
N ARG A 494 -7.69 17.86 5.82
CA ARG A 494 -6.99 19.15 5.84
C ARG A 494 -5.59 18.97 6.40
N THR A 495 -4.61 19.47 5.67
CA THR A 495 -3.23 19.57 6.16
C THR A 495 -2.84 21.04 6.20
N LEU A 496 -2.23 21.48 7.29
CA LEU A 496 -1.74 22.84 7.45
C LEU A 496 -0.25 22.81 7.76
N TRP A 497 0.54 23.56 7.00
CA TRP A 497 1.94 23.81 7.32
C TRP A 497 2.04 25.03 8.23
N ALA A 498 2.51 24.84 9.46
CA ALA A 498 2.61 25.90 10.47
C ALA A 498 4.04 26.49 10.58
N GLY A 499 4.92 26.21 9.62
CA GLY A 499 6.33 26.57 9.66
C GLY A 499 7.17 25.66 10.58
N GLY A 500 8.49 25.84 10.54
CA GLY A 500 9.44 25.13 11.44
C GLY A 500 9.43 23.59 11.35
N GLY A 501 8.86 23.02 10.29
CA GLY A 501 8.67 21.57 10.14
C GLY A 501 7.49 20.99 10.90
N ARG A 502 6.57 21.83 11.36
CA ARG A 502 5.31 21.42 11.98
C ARG A 502 4.16 21.41 10.98
N TYR A 503 3.37 20.36 11.05
CA TYR A 503 2.16 20.17 10.27
C TYR A 503 0.99 19.80 11.18
N TYR A 504 -0.19 20.36 10.94
CA TYR A 504 -1.43 19.91 11.55
C TYR A 504 -2.23 19.09 10.54
N VAL A 505 -2.77 17.96 11.00
CA VAL A 505 -3.49 16.98 10.19
C VAL A 505 -4.90 16.86 10.74
N GLY A 506 -5.86 17.36 9.98
CA GLY A 506 -7.28 17.33 10.26
C GLY A 506 -7.96 16.14 9.60
N GLY A 507 -8.58 15.31 10.42
CA GLY A 507 -9.29 14.11 10.01
C GLY A 507 -10.78 14.35 9.75
N ILE A 508 -11.36 13.59 8.83
CA ILE A 508 -12.81 13.56 8.58
C ILE A 508 -13.29 12.13 8.32
N GLY A 509 -14.60 11.93 8.41
CA GLY A 509 -15.25 10.74 7.88
C GLY A 509 -16.77 10.81 7.94
N SER A 510 -17.40 10.09 7.02
CA SER A 510 -18.83 9.86 6.90
C SER A 510 -19.08 8.39 6.49
N THR A 511 -20.33 8.04 6.23
CA THR A 511 -20.68 6.78 5.56
C THR A 511 -20.28 6.79 4.08
N GLY A 512 -20.40 5.65 3.39
CA GLY A 512 -19.99 5.51 2.00
C GLY A 512 -18.47 5.65 1.83
N ASN A 513 -18.03 6.45 0.86
CA ASN A 513 -16.61 6.56 0.48
C ASN A 513 -15.89 7.78 1.03
N TRP A 514 -16.55 8.63 1.82
CA TRP A 514 -15.92 9.84 2.35
C TRP A 514 -15.37 9.59 3.76
N GLY A 515 -14.38 8.72 3.85
CA GLY A 515 -13.66 8.35 5.07
C GLY A 515 -12.74 7.17 4.80
N GLN A 516 -11.81 6.91 5.73
CA GLN A 516 -10.90 5.78 5.63
C GLN A 516 -11.48 4.56 6.37
N GLU A 517 -11.47 3.40 5.73
CA GLU A 517 -11.96 2.16 6.32
C GLU A 517 -11.18 1.77 7.59
N GLY A 518 -11.90 1.31 8.61
CA GLY A 518 -11.31 0.91 9.89
C GLY A 518 -10.81 2.07 10.77
N LYS A 519 -11.10 3.32 10.41
CA LYS A 519 -10.63 4.52 11.12
C LYS A 519 -11.76 5.34 11.73
N LYS A 520 -11.40 6.32 12.57
CA LYS A 520 -12.36 7.27 13.15
C LYS A 520 -12.95 8.16 12.06
N ARG A 521 -14.10 8.77 12.35
CA ARG A 521 -14.77 9.75 11.48
C ARG A 521 -14.40 11.21 11.80
N TYR A 522 -13.40 11.40 12.64
CA TYR A 522 -12.94 12.68 13.16
C TYR A 522 -11.47 12.53 13.56
N GLY A 523 -10.73 13.62 13.61
CA GLY A 523 -9.34 13.58 14.06
C GLY A 523 -8.67 14.94 13.99
N LEU A 524 -7.71 15.15 14.88
CA LEU A 524 -6.83 16.32 14.86
C LEU A 524 -5.50 15.92 15.48
N GLN A 525 -4.47 15.87 14.64
CA GLN A 525 -3.13 15.40 14.99
C GLN A 525 -2.08 16.41 14.51
N ARG A 526 -0.87 16.28 15.05
CA ARG A 526 0.29 17.12 14.71
C ARG A 526 1.46 16.23 14.30
N LEU A 527 2.15 16.60 13.24
CA LEU A 527 3.43 16.02 12.83
C LEU A 527 4.54 17.05 13.03
N ASP A 528 5.60 16.68 13.75
CA ASP A 528 6.82 17.47 13.86
C ASP A 528 7.98 16.74 13.19
N PHE A 529 8.72 17.43 12.32
CA PHE A 529 9.94 16.90 11.73
C PHE A 529 11.02 16.67 12.81
N ASN A 530 11.51 15.43 12.93
CA ASN A 530 12.45 15.02 13.98
C ASN A 530 13.87 14.73 13.45
N SER A 531 14.10 14.90 12.14
CA SER A 531 15.40 14.68 11.46
C SER A 531 15.94 13.24 11.48
N THR A 532 15.16 12.24 11.90
CA THR A 532 15.56 10.83 11.81
C THR A 532 15.79 10.46 10.33
N PRO A 533 16.98 10.01 9.93
CA PRO A 533 17.22 9.60 8.54
C PRO A 533 16.28 8.46 8.12
N THR A 534 15.71 8.57 6.93
CA THR A 534 14.85 7.56 6.33
C THR A 534 15.34 7.35 4.90
N PHE A 535 15.61 6.11 4.51
CA PHE A 535 16.07 5.78 3.16
C PHE A 535 14.87 5.56 2.22
N GLU A 536 14.75 6.39 1.19
CA GLU A 536 13.67 6.35 0.21
C GLU A 536 14.04 7.10 -1.08
N MET A 537 13.24 6.92 -2.14
CA MET A 537 13.35 7.70 -3.37
C MET A 537 12.96 9.16 -3.12
N LEU A 538 13.92 10.08 -3.06
CA LEU A 538 13.68 11.51 -2.93
C LEU A 538 13.03 12.12 -4.17
N ALA A 539 13.43 11.70 -5.38
CA ALA A 539 12.89 12.21 -6.63
C ALA A 539 13.02 11.18 -7.76
N ILE A 540 12.11 11.21 -8.72
CA ILE A 540 12.26 10.56 -10.03
C ILE A 540 12.22 11.69 -11.05
N ARG A 541 13.24 11.77 -11.92
CA ARG A 541 13.34 12.77 -12.99
C ARG A 541 13.34 12.12 -14.35
N ALA A 542 12.64 12.74 -15.30
CA ALA A 542 12.71 12.33 -16.69
C ALA A 542 14.06 12.73 -17.31
N LEU A 543 14.57 11.87 -18.16
CA LEU A 543 15.69 12.11 -19.07
C LEU A 543 15.28 11.63 -20.46
N GLU A 544 15.91 12.16 -21.50
CA GLU A 544 15.59 11.80 -22.89
C GLU A 544 15.82 10.31 -23.20
N ASN A 545 16.70 9.63 -22.45
CA ASN A 545 17.02 8.21 -22.59
C ASN A 545 16.75 7.38 -21.32
N GLY A 546 15.87 7.84 -20.44
CA GLY A 546 15.48 7.06 -19.26
C GLY A 546 15.03 7.91 -18.08
N LEU A 547 15.34 7.44 -16.87
CA LEU A 547 14.94 8.06 -15.61
C LEU A 547 16.14 8.22 -14.66
N GLU A 548 16.18 9.29 -13.88
CA GLU A 548 17.09 9.41 -12.73
C GLU A 548 16.27 9.26 -11.44
N ILE A 549 16.64 8.29 -10.60
CA ILE A 549 16.08 8.12 -9.26
C ILE A 549 17.09 8.68 -8.27
N GLU A 550 16.71 9.69 -7.51
CA GLU A 550 17.50 10.24 -6.40
C GLU A 550 16.99 9.71 -5.07
N PHE A 551 17.90 9.46 -4.12
CA PHE A 551 17.63 8.93 -2.79
C PHE A 551 17.96 9.94 -1.68
N THR A 552 17.28 9.83 -0.54
CA THR A 552 17.47 10.69 0.64
C THR A 552 18.84 10.51 1.31
N THR A 553 19.41 9.31 1.27
CA THR A 553 20.74 8.94 1.77
C THR A 553 21.54 8.19 0.72
N PRO A 554 22.89 8.12 0.82
CA PRO A 554 23.72 7.37 -0.12
C PRO A 554 23.44 5.86 -0.06
N LEU A 555 23.40 5.22 -1.21
CA LEU A 555 23.19 3.79 -1.43
C LEU A 555 24.35 2.96 -0.86
N GLY A 556 24.05 1.83 -0.23
CA GLY A 556 25.04 0.81 0.14
C GLY A 556 25.84 0.33 -1.08
N SER A 557 27.11 -0.03 -0.91
CA SER A 557 28.08 -0.21 -2.01
C SER A 557 27.70 -1.24 -3.09
N ASP A 558 26.80 -2.15 -2.75
CA ASP A 558 26.39 -3.35 -3.47
C ASP A 558 25.04 -3.22 -4.19
N VAL A 559 24.29 -2.13 -3.97
CA VAL A 559 22.97 -1.90 -4.60
C VAL A 559 23.00 -0.80 -5.68
N GLY A 560 21.98 -0.82 -6.56
CA GLY A 560 21.73 0.22 -7.56
C GLY A 560 22.36 -0.01 -8.94
N TRP A 561 23.05 -1.14 -9.14
CA TRP A 561 23.76 -1.49 -10.37
C TRP A 561 23.09 -2.58 -11.22
N VAL A 562 21.97 -3.14 -10.74
CA VAL A 562 21.28 -4.26 -11.40
C VAL A 562 19.99 -3.73 -12.04
N PRO A 563 19.88 -3.68 -13.38
CA PRO A 563 18.68 -3.16 -14.05
C PRO A 563 17.42 -3.96 -13.75
N GLU A 564 17.54 -5.27 -13.51
CA GLU A 564 16.44 -6.14 -13.13
C GLU A 564 15.87 -5.82 -11.73
N GLN A 565 16.54 -5.02 -10.90
CA GLN A 565 15.96 -4.51 -9.64
C GLN A 565 15.02 -3.33 -9.86
N VAL A 566 14.93 -2.79 -11.08
CA VAL A 566 14.00 -1.70 -11.40
C VAL A 566 12.93 -2.24 -12.33
N ARG A 567 11.68 -2.10 -11.95
CA ARG A 567 10.52 -2.37 -12.80
C ARG A 567 9.98 -1.05 -13.28
N VAL A 568 9.81 -0.93 -14.60
CA VAL A 568 9.23 0.24 -15.24
C VAL A 568 8.01 -0.22 -16.03
N GLU A 569 6.85 0.30 -15.69
CA GLU A 569 5.62 0.12 -16.45
C GLU A 569 5.15 1.51 -16.91
N GLN A 570 4.58 1.60 -18.10
CA GLN A 570 3.86 2.79 -18.51
C GLN A 570 2.44 2.46 -18.97
N TYR A 571 1.52 3.39 -18.75
CA TYR A 571 0.14 3.30 -19.23
C TYR A 571 -0.44 4.71 -19.37
N ARG A 572 -1.55 4.83 -20.09
CA ARG A 572 -2.37 6.05 -20.09
C ARG A 572 -3.77 5.75 -19.59
N TYR A 573 -4.52 6.79 -19.30
CA TYR A 573 -5.92 6.66 -18.93
C TYR A 573 -6.84 7.08 -20.08
N LEU A 574 -7.98 6.40 -20.19
CA LEU A 574 -9.06 6.82 -21.08
C LEU A 574 -10.15 7.53 -20.25
N PRO A 575 -10.42 8.82 -20.49
CA PRO A 575 -11.64 9.47 -20.01
C PRO A 575 -12.88 8.82 -20.63
N THR A 576 -13.85 8.44 -19.80
CA THR A 576 -15.12 7.84 -20.25
C THR A 576 -16.30 8.50 -19.54
N ALA A 577 -17.53 8.31 -20.02
CA ALA A 577 -18.72 8.76 -19.30
C ALA A 577 -19.03 7.95 -18.03
N ASP A 578 -18.35 6.82 -17.83
CA ASP A 578 -18.47 6.00 -16.62
C ASP A 578 -17.61 6.58 -15.49
N TYR A 579 -17.87 6.13 -14.26
CA TYR A 579 -17.09 6.59 -13.12
C TYR A 579 -15.66 6.05 -13.16
N GLY A 580 -14.69 6.96 -13.32
CA GLY A 580 -13.29 6.62 -13.49
C GLY A 580 -12.99 6.08 -14.90
N GLY A 581 -11.72 5.77 -15.17
CA GLY A 581 -11.30 5.33 -16.49
C GLY A 581 -10.29 4.19 -16.45
N PRO A 582 -10.33 3.27 -17.42
CA PRO A 582 -9.41 2.15 -17.47
C PRO A 582 -7.98 2.62 -17.78
N LYS A 583 -7.00 1.87 -17.28
CA LYS A 583 -5.63 1.91 -17.82
C LYS A 583 -5.65 1.30 -19.22
N LEU A 584 -5.08 2.01 -20.18
CA LEU A 584 -4.86 1.55 -21.55
C LEU A 584 -3.38 1.54 -21.89
N ASP A 585 -3.03 0.73 -22.88
CA ASP A 585 -1.68 0.63 -23.45
C ASP A 585 -0.62 0.34 -22.38
N THR A 586 -0.97 -0.50 -21.40
CA THR A 586 -0.05 -0.93 -20.35
C THR A 586 1.12 -1.69 -20.98
N GLU A 587 2.33 -1.18 -20.78
CA GLU A 587 3.56 -1.67 -21.37
C GLU A 587 4.64 -1.80 -20.30
N GLN A 588 5.20 -3.00 -20.17
CA GLN A 588 6.39 -3.23 -19.36
C GLN A 588 7.62 -2.80 -20.16
N LEU A 589 8.37 -1.83 -19.64
CA LEU A 589 9.61 -1.36 -20.25
C LEU A 589 10.80 -2.00 -19.54
N GLN A 590 11.65 -2.70 -20.30
CA GLN A 590 12.84 -3.33 -19.73
C GLN A 590 13.95 -2.27 -19.56
N PRO A 591 14.46 -2.04 -18.32
CA PRO A 591 15.68 -1.27 -18.15
C PRO A 591 16.87 -1.97 -18.82
N LYS A 592 17.66 -1.22 -19.57
CA LYS A 592 18.86 -1.71 -20.25
C LYS A 592 20.07 -1.73 -19.33
N SER A 593 20.21 -0.69 -18.52
CA SER A 593 21.32 -0.51 -17.61
C SER A 593 20.91 0.37 -16.43
N THR A 594 21.63 0.22 -15.32
CA THR A 594 21.56 1.14 -14.19
C THR A 594 22.96 1.66 -13.88
N THR A 595 23.04 2.92 -13.46
CA THR A 595 24.32 3.57 -13.17
C THR A 595 24.19 4.40 -11.91
N VAL A 596 24.96 4.03 -10.89
CA VAL A 596 25.05 4.79 -9.64
C VAL A 596 26.01 5.97 -9.84
N ASP A 597 25.60 7.15 -9.37
CA ASP A 597 26.44 8.34 -9.42
C ASP A 597 27.60 8.29 -8.41
N ALA A 598 28.52 9.25 -8.52
CA ALA A 598 29.71 9.29 -7.64
C ALA A 598 29.35 9.52 -6.16
N GLY A 599 28.28 10.27 -5.88
CA GLY A 599 27.77 10.49 -4.52
C GLY A 599 26.91 9.35 -3.99
N ARG A 600 26.69 8.29 -4.79
CA ARG A 600 25.80 7.16 -4.51
C ARG A 600 24.38 7.55 -4.09
N ARG A 601 23.91 8.73 -4.46
CA ARG A 601 22.56 9.21 -4.14
C ARG A 601 21.63 9.14 -5.34
N LYS A 602 22.14 8.84 -6.53
CA LYS A 602 21.37 8.80 -7.77
C LYS A 602 21.64 7.53 -8.54
N VAL A 603 20.59 6.97 -9.10
CA VAL A 603 20.63 5.87 -10.06
C VAL A 603 20.03 6.36 -11.36
N PHE A 604 20.85 6.44 -12.41
CA PHE A 604 20.35 6.56 -13.76
C PHE A 604 19.88 5.19 -14.25
N VAL A 605 18.62 5.10 -14.66
CA VAL A 605 17.99 3.93 -15.26
C VAL A 605 17.83 4.20 -16.75
N GLU A 606 18.66 3.56 -17.56
CA GLU A 606 18.54 3.64 -19.02
C GLU A 606 17.39 2.76 -19.49
N VAL A 607 16.39 3.37 -20.13
CA VAL A 607 15.21 2.65 -20.60
C VAL A 607 14.68 3.33 -21.86
N ASP A 608 14.43 2.53 -22.89
CA ASP A 608 13.84 2.99 -24.15
C ASP A 608 12.32 2.95 -24.10
N GLY A 609 11.66 3.63 -25.04
CA GLY A 609 10.23 3.44 -25.29
C GLY A 609 9.31 4.20 -24.33
N ILE A 610 9.85 5.01 -23.42
CA ILE A 610 9.07 5.97 -22.64
C ILE A 610 8.33 6.92 -23.61
N LYS A 611 7.01 7.05 -23.43
CA LYS A 611 6.13 7.90 -24.24
C LYS A 611 5.57 9.05 -23.38
N THR A 612 5.23 10.16 -24.03
CA THR A 612 4.41 11.22 -23.42
C THR A 612 2.95 10.78 -23.28
N ASP A 613 2.14 11.55 -22.55
CA ASP A 613 0.77 11.17 -22.20
C ASP A 613 0.74 9.80 -21.49
N ARG A 614 1.65 9.63 -20.52
CA ARG A 614 1.78 8.39 -19.74
C ARG A 614 1.95 8.68 -18.27
N VAL A 615 1.46 7.77 -17.44
CA VAL A 615 2.03 7.51 -16.13
C VAL A 615 3.11 6.46 -16.33
N VAL A 616 4.32 6.75 -15.85
CA VAL A 616 5.45 5.84 -15.77
C VAL A 616 5.58 5.41 -14.31
N TYR A 617 5.14 4.19 -14.01
CA TYR A 617 5.23 3.57 -12.71
C TYR A 617 6.61 2.90 -12.56
N VAL A 618 7.32 3.29 -11.50
CA VAL A 618 8.63 2.76 -11.13
C VAL A 618 8.50 2.00 -9.83
N ARG A 619 8.99 0.76 -9.80
CA ARG A 619 9.09 -0.06 -8.60
C ARG A 619 10.50 -0.60 -8.44
N LEU A 620 11.05 -0.47 -7.23
CA LEU A 620 12.31 -1.06 -6.82
C LEU A 620 12.06 -2.44 -6.21
N VAL A 621 12.68 -3.47 -6.79
CA VAL A 621 12.51 -4.90 -6.44
C VAL A 621 13.81 -5.44 -5.84
N GLY A 622 13.68 -6.38 -4.90
CA GLY A 622 14.78 -6.91 -4.10
C GLY A 622 15.13 -6.01 -2.91
N PRO A 623 16.16 -6.34 -2.11
CA PRO A 623 16.64 -5.45 -1.07
C PRO A 623 17.32 -4.23 -1.70
N TRP A 624 17.01 -3.08 -1.10
CA TRP A 624 17.64 -1.80 -1.36
C TRP A 624 17.93 -1.20 0.00
N HIS A 625 19.17 -0.74 0.19
CA HIS A 625 19.56 -0.11 1.44
C HIS A 625 20.55 1.03 1.25
N ASP A 626 20.64 1.87 2.27
CA ASP A 626 21.68 2.90 2.38
C ASP A 626 22.99 2.34 2.97
N GLU A 627 24.00 3.19 3.10
CA GLU A 627 25.30 2.84 3.70
C GLU A 627 25.22 2.37 5.17
N ASP A 628 24.13 2.69 5.87
CA ASP A 628 23.87 2.27 7.26
C ASP A 628 22.92 1.04 7.33
N ASN A 629 22.65 0.38 6.19
CA ASN A 629 21.73 -0.75 6.04
C ASN A 629 20.27 -0.45 6.37
N ARG A 630 19.82 0.81 6.28
CA ARG A 630 18.38 1.13 6.35
C ARG A 630 17.71 0.72 5.06
N THR A 631 16.59 0.00 5.15
CA THR A 631 15.81 -0.43 3.99
C THR A 631 14.88 0.67 3.49
N LEU A 632 14.38 0.52 2.25
CA LEU A 632 13.45 1.47 1.66
C LEU A 632 12.17 1.61 2.49
N TRP A 633 11.80 2.87 2.78
CA TRP A 633 10.50 3.19 3.38
C TRP A 633 9.32 2.96 2.41
N SER A 634 9.51 3.25 1.12
CA SER A 634 8.56 2.92 0.05
C SER A 634 9.33 2.57 -1.22
N THR A 635 8.84 1.57 -1.96
CA THR A 635 9.52 1.01 -3.12
C THR A 635 8.99 1.56 -4.46
N GLU A 636 7.97 2.41 -4.44
CA GLU A 636 7.18 2.77 -5.63
C GLU A 636 7.07 4.28 -5.85
N GLY A 637 7.01 4.68 -7.12
CA GLY A 637 6.67 6.04 -7.53
C GLY A 637 5.92 6.06 -8.86
N TRP A 638 4.98 6.99 -9.00
CA TRP A 638 4.19 7.17 -10.21
C TRP A 638 4.55 8.51 -10.85
N TYR A 639 5.33 8.50 -11.93
CA TYR A 639 5.78 9.69 -12.64
C TYR A 639 4.80 10.03 -13.78
N THR A 640 4.32 11.28 -13.83
CA THR A 640 3.50 11.77 -14.96
C THR A 640 4.40 12.33 -16.05
N MET A 641 4.37 11.74 -17.23
CA MET A 641 5.20 12.10 -18.38
C MET A 641 4.38 12.92 -19.39
N ASN A 642 4.32 14.24 -19.19
CA ASN A 642 3.66 15.16 -20.12
C ASN A 642 4.60 15.47 -21.31
N ALA A 643 5.88 15.70 -21.04
CA ALA A 643 6.92 16.00 -22.01
C ALA A 643 8.24 15.28 -21.67
N ILE A 644 9.02 14.93 -22.70
CA ILE A 644 10.36 14.37 -22.56
C ILE A 644 11.38 15.51 -22.61
N PRO A 645 12.26 15.68 -21.61
CA PRO A 645 13.20 16.80 -21.55
C PRO A 645 14.34 16.64 -22.56
N ARG A 646 14.14 17.18 -23.77
CA ARG A 646 15.12 17.09 -24.87
C ARG A 646 16.46 17.73 -24.47
N GLY A 647 17.56 17.04 -24.78
CA GLY A 647 18.92 17.49 -24.47
C GLY A 647 19.40 17.14 -23.05
N ARG A 648 18.52 16.65 -22.16
CA ARG A 648 18.93 16.12 -20.85
C ARG A 648 19.04 14.60 -20.93
N ARG A 649 20.26 14.08 -21.09
CA ARG A 649 20.54 12.65 -21.21
C ARG A 649 21.33 12.12 -20.02
N GLY A 650 20.99 10.92 -19.57
CA GLY A 650 21.77 10.17 -18.59
C GLY A 650 22.96 9.47 -19.25
N VAL A 651 23.97 9.14 -18.44
CA VAL A 651 25.22 8.52 -18.88
C VAL A 651 25.31 7.12 -18.27
N ALA A 652 25.15 6.09 -19.10
CA ALA A 652 25.35 4.71 -18.70
C ALA A 652 26.84 4.42 -18.46
N ARG A 653 27.14 3.71 -17.38
CA ARG A 653 28.47 3.22 -17.01
C ARG A 653 28.37 1.76 -16.57
N PRO A 654 29.36 0.92 -16.88
CA PRO A 654 29.36 -0.46 -16.41
C PRO A 654 29.44 -0.51 -14.88
N ALA A 655 28.75 -1.47 -14.28
CA ALA A 655 28.88 -1.76 -12.86
C ALA A 655 30.34 -2.08 -12.50
N PRO A 656 30.84 -1.66 -11.33
CA PRO A 656 32.15 -2.08 -10.83
C PRO A 656 32.23 -3.61 -10.76
N GLN A 657 33.20 -4.22 -11.43
CA GLN A 657 33.40 -5.66 -11.37
C GLN A 657 34.10 -6.03 -10.05
N GLN A 658 33.43 -6.84 -9.23
CA GLN A 658 34.08 -7.49 -8.09
C GLN A 658 34.82 -8.76 -8.55
N PRO A 659 36.06 -9.02 -8.06
CA PRO A 659 36.75 -10.27 -8.32
C PRO A 659 35.91 -11.46 -7.84
N GLN A 660 35.64 -12.41 -8.75
CA GLN A 660 34.85 -13.59 -8.45
C GLN A 660 35.76 -14.73 -8.00
N ASN A 661 35.29 -15.54 -7.04
CA ASN A 661 35.97 -16.70 -6.46
C ASN A 661 37.35 -16.35 -5.87
N VAL A 662 37.44 -15.19 -5.22
CA VAL A 662 38.67 -14.72 -4.55
C VAL A 662 38.30 -14.22 -3.16
N LEU A 663 38.95 -14.80 -2.14
CA LEU A 663 38.81 -14.31 -0.77
C LEU A 663 39.55 -13.00 -0.58
N THR A 664 38.85 -12.02 -0.01
CA THR A 664 39.45 -10.78 0.49
C THR A 664 40.42 -11.07 1.64
N ALA A 665 41.29 -10.10 1.96
CA ALA A 665 42.19 -10.22 3.10
C ALA A 665 41.42 -10.38 4.43
N ALA A 666 40.29 -9.68 4.58
CA ALA A 666 39.43 -9.79 5.75
C ALA A 666 38.80 -11.19 5.86
N GLN A 667 38.24 -11.72 4.77
CA GLN A 667 37.68 -13.07 4.74
C GLN A 667 38.72 -14.14 5.10
N LYS A 668 39.96 -14.03 4.59
CA LYS A 668 41.04 -14.95 4.98
C LYS A 668 41.37 -14.87 6.47
N ALA A 669 41.44 -13.66 7.03
CA ALA A 669 41.70 -13.45 8.45
C ALA A 669 40.59 -14.01 9.34
N GLU A 670 39.36 -14.01 8.85
CA GLU A 670 38.17 -14.58 9.49
C GLU A 670 38.02 -16.11 9.31
N GLY A 671 39.00 -16.77 8.69
CA GLY A 671 39.01 -18.23 8.53
C GLY A 671 38.20 -18.78 7.36
N TRP A 672 37.75 -17.93 6.42
CA TRP A 672 37.06 -18.38 5.21
C TRP A 672 37.99 -19.14 4.27
N THR A 673 37.47 -20.19 3.66
CA THR A 673 38.09 -20.96 2.57
C THR A 673 37.16 -21.04 1.37
N LEU A 674 37.70 -21.27 0.17
CA LEU A 674 36.88 -21.47 -1.03
C LEU A 674 36.51 -22.95 -1.16
N LEU A 675 35.21 -23.24 -1.25
CA LEU A 675 34.70 -24.53 -1.71
C LEU A 675 34.76 -24.66 -3.23
N PHE A 676 34.77 -23.53 -3.94
CA PHE A 676 34.85 -23.49 -5.39
C PHE A 676 35.80 -22.36 -5.85
N ASP A 677 36.77 -22.72 -6.69
CA ASP A 677 37.83 -21.81 -7.16
C ASP A 677 37.49 -21.08 -8.47
N GLY A 678 36.29 -21.31 -9.02
CA GLY A 678 35.87 -20.77 -10.32
C GLY A 678 36.43 -21.51 -11.53
N ARG A 679 37.15 -22.63 -11.35
CA ARG A 679 37.91 -23.30 -12.42
C ARG A 679 37.74 -24.80 -12.44
N THR A 680 37.64 -25.43 -11.28
CA THR A 680 37.58 -26.89 -11.12
C THR A 680 36.43 -27.30 -10.22
N LEU A 681 35.93 -28.52 -10.41
CA LEU A 681 34.92 -29.14 -9.55
C LEU A 681 35.55 -29.81 -8.31
N LYS A 682 36.77 -29.41 -7.96
CA LYS A 682 37.47 -29.93 -6.79
C LYS A 682 36.68 -29.58 -5.53
N ASN A 683 36.72 -30.47 -4.53
CA ASN A 683 35.93 -30.42 -3.29
C ASN A 683 34.47 -30.86 -3.47
N TRP A 684 34.08 -31.36 -4.64
CA TRP A 684 32.74 -31.83 -4.93
C TRP A 684 32.78 -33.21 -5.60
N HIS A 685 31.80 -34.04 -5.27
CA HIS A 685 31.47 -35.29 -5.94
C HIS A 685 29.96 -35.35 -6.17
N GLY A 686 29.50 -36.22 -7.06
CA GLY A 686 28.07 -36.47 -7.25
C GLY A 686 27.55 -37.21 -6.04
N TYR A 687 26.36 -36.88 -5.55
CA TYR A 687 25.78 -37.56 -4.41
C TYR A 687 25.78 -39.08 -4.65
N ARG A 688 26.48 -39.82 -3.78
CA ARG A 688 26.76 -41.27 -3.81
C ARG A 688 27.54 -41.76 -5.03
N ARG A 689 28.36 -40.90 -5.66
CA ARG A 689 29.11 -41.18 -6.89
C ARG A 689 30.47 -40.46 -6.91
N ASP A 690 31.46 -41.08 -7.51
CA ASP A 690 32.82 -40.51 -7.62
C ASP A 690 32.99 -39.49 -8.78
N ASN A 691 31.90 -39.05 -9.41
CA ASN A 691 31.91 -38.12 -10.54
C ASN A 691 30.87 -37.01 -10.37
N THR A 692 31.03 -35.92 -11.12
CA THR A 692 30.11 -34.77 -11.09
C THR A 692 29.38 -34.62 -12.43
N ASP A 693 28.92 -35.73 -13.00
CA ASP A 693 28.22 -35.73 -14.29
C ASP A 693 27.06 -34.73 -14.27
N GLY A 694 26.80 -34.05 -15.39
CA GLY A 694 25.77 -33.02 -15.49
C GLY A 694 26.13 -31.66 -14.86
N TRP A 695 27.29 -31.52 -14.21
CA TRP A 695 27.81 -30.26 -13.69
C TRP A 695 29.09 -29.84 -14.40
N ALA A 696 29.26 -28.54 -14.62
CA ALA A 696 30.46 -27.99 -15.27
C ALA A 696 30.73 -26.54 -14.85
N VAL A 697 31.98 -26.13 -15.01
CA VAL A 697 32.37 -24.73 -14.82
C VAL A 697 32.03 -23.92 -16.07
N ARG A 698 31.19 -22.88 -15.93
CA ARG A 698 30.89 -21.90 -16.99
C ARG A 698 31.05 -20.50 -16.44
N GLU A 699 31.84 -19.67 -17.12
CA GLU A 699 32.03 -18.25 -16.76
C GLU A 699 32.43 -18.02 -15.29
N GLY A 700 33.23 -18.93 -14.73
CA GLY A 700 33.66 -18.86 -13.33
C GLY A 700 32.59 -19.28 -12.33
N ALA A 701 31.49 -19.91 -12.76
CA ALA A 701 30.43 -20.47 -11.92
C ALA A 701 30.34 -21.99 -12.07
N LEU A 702 29.94 -22.66 -11.00
CA LEU A 702 29.56 -24.07 -10.90
C LEU A 702 28.12 -24.21 -11.42
N CYS A 703 27.93 -24.76 -12.61
CA CYS A 703 26.65 -24.78 -13.30
C CYS A 703 26.13 -26.19 -13.51
N ARG A 704 24.82 -26.39 -13.32
CA ARG A 704 24.13 -27.58 -13.79
C ARG A 704 23.88 -27.46 -15.30
N VAL A 705 24.51 -28.32 -16.09
CA VAL A 705 24.56 -28.25 -17.56
C VAL A 705 23.82 -29.39 -18.25
N GLY A 706 23.35 -30.38 -17.51
CA GLY A 706 22.56 -31.50 -18.01
C GLY A 706 22.15 -32.44 -16.89
N PRO A 707 21.46 -33.55 -17.21
CA PRO A 707 21.05 -34.55 -16.23
C PRO A 707 22.28 -35.12 -15.53
N GLY A 708 22.37 -34.86 -14.23
CA GLY A 708 23.55 -35.16 -13.44
C GLY A 708 23.21 -35.68 -12.06
N GLY A 709 22.06 -35.30 -11.50
CA GLY A 709 21.74 -35.50 -10.09
C GLY A 709 22.52 -34.54 -9.19
N ASP A 710 22.22 -34.60 -7.90
CA ASP A 710 22.79 -33.69 -6.90
C ASP A 710 24.30 -33.91 -6.73
N ILE A 711 25.01 -32.87 -6.29
CA ILE A 711 26.43 -32.92 -5.91
C ILE A 711 26.59 -32.58 -4.43
N ALA A 712 27.58 -33.16 -3.78
CA ALA A 712 27.91 -32.97 -2.37
C ALA A 712 29.38 -32.56 -2.18
N THR A 713 29.67 -31.84 -1.10
CA THR A 713 31.04 -31.49 -0.73
C THR A 713 31.84 -32.73 -0.32
N ASP A 714 33.14 -32.79 -0.63
CA ASP A 714 34.00 -33.91 -0.20
C ASP A 714 34.15 -33.99 1.33
N GLU A 715 34.11 -32.84 2.01
CA GLU A 715 34.16 -32.77 3.46
C GLU A 715 32.77 -32.63 4.09
N GLU A 716 32.68 -33.04 5.36
CA GLU A 716 31.54 -32.80 6.24
C GLU A 716 31.78 -31.62 7.20
N TYR A 717 30.69 -30.97 7.58
CA TYR A 717 30.64 -29.79 8.43
C TYR A 717 29.61 -29.98 9.56
N GLU A 718 29.94 -29.49 10.76
CA GLU A 718 29.08 -29.49 11.95
C GLU A 718 28.65 -28.05 12.24
N ASN A 719 29.58 -27.27 12.80
CA ASN A 719 29.43 -25.83 12.99
C ASN A 719 30.11 -25.08 11.83
N PHE A 720 29.34 -24.32 11.06
CA PHE A 720 29.86 -23.63 9.89
C PHE A 720 29.08 -22.38 9.52
N GLU A 721 29.72 -21.56 8.71
CA GLU A 721 29.08 -20.49 7.97
C GLU A 721 29.43 -20.63 6.50
N LEU A 722 28.41 -20.80 5.67
CA LEU A 722 28.48 -20.89 4.21
C LEU A 722 28.03 -19.56 3.62
N SER A 723 28.76 -19.05 2.64
CA SER A 723 28.32 -17.95 1.78
C SER A 723 28.54 -18.34 0.33
N LEU A 724 27.53 -18.11 -0.50
CA LEU A 724 27.60 -18.36 -1.93
C LEU A 724 26.67 -17.41 -2.68
N GLU A 725 26.84 -17.33 -3.99
CA GLU A 725 25.87 -16.71 -4.88
C GLU A 725 25.21 -17.77 -5.77
N TRP A 726 23.90 -17.67 -5.98
CA TRP A 726 23.14 -18.55 -6.87
C TRP A 726 22.36 -17.75 -7.92
N LYS A 727 22.21 -18.32 -9.11
CA LYS A 727 21.39 -17.79 -10.21
C LYS A 727 20.61 -18.93 -10.85
N VAL A 728 19.30 -18.74 -11.00
CA VAL A 728 18.40 -19.68 -11.68
C VAL A 728 17.91 -19.14 -13.01
N SER A 729 17.56 -20.03 -13.94
CA SER A 729 16.74 -19.68 -15.11
C SER A 729 15.31 -19.30 -14.70
N PRO A 730 14.55 -18.60 -15.55
CA PRO A 730 13.13 -18.35 -15.30
C PRO A 730 12.37 -19.66 -15.04
N GLY A 731 11.59 -19.69 -13.96
CA GLY A 731 10.90 -20.88 -13.45
C GLY A 731 11.81 -21.94 -12.84
N GLY A 732 13.10 -21.67 -12.64
CA GLY A 732 14.06 -22.67 -12.18
C GLY A 732 13.95 -23.02 -10.69
N ASN A 733 14.22 -24.29 -10.37
CA ASN A 733 14.19 -24.86 -9.03
C ASN A 733 15.51 -25.59 -8.70
N SER A 734 16.04 -25.38 -7.50
CA SER A 734 17.22 -26.04 -6.94
C SER A 734 17.19 -25.88 -5.40
N GLY A 735 18.24 -26.30 -4.72
CA GLY A 735 18.32 -26.24 -3.26
C GLY A 735 19.75 -26.34 -2.76
N ILE A 736 19.99 -25.75 -1.59
CA ILE A 736 21.22 -25.86 -0.81
C ILE A 736 20.89 -26.70 0.42
N PHE A 737 21.32 -27.95 0.42
CA PHE A 737 21.16 -28.85 1.56
C PHE A 737 22.38 -28.80 2.47
N PHE A 738 22.17 -29.06 3.75
CA PHE A 738 23.24 -29.16 4.74
C PHE A 738 22.92 -30.27 5.76
N ASN A 739 23.93 -30.67 6.55
CA ASN A 739 23.86 -31.84 7.43
C ASN A 739 23.40 -33.12 6.67
N VAL A 740 23.80 -33.24 5.40
CA VAL A 740 23.41 -34.36 4.54
C VAL A 740 24.24 -35.60 4.90
N SER A 741 23.58 -36.74 5.08
CA SER A 741 24.17 -38.07 5.04
C SER A 741 23.93 -38.72 3.66
N GLU A 742 24.92 -39.44 3.16
CA GLU A 742 24.84 -40.23 1.92
C GLU A 742 24.28 -41.65 2.11
N ASP A 743 23.84 -42.02 3.32
CA ASP A 743 23.21 -43.33 3.60
C ASP A 743 21.86 -43.48 2.88
N GLY A 744 21.15 -42.36 2.68
CA GLY A 744 19.83 -42.28 2.05
C GLY A 744 19.88 -42.19 0.53
N ALA A 745 18.73 -42.38 -0.13
CA ALA A 745 18.66 -42.36 -1.60
C ALA A 745 18.91 -40.96 -2.21
N TYR A 746 18.61 -39.89 -1.46
CA TYR A 746 18.69 -38.51 -1.92
C TYR A 746 19.12 -37.57 -0.78
N PRO A 747 19.73 -36.40 -1.04
CA PRO A 747 20.13 -35.43 -0.01
C PRO A 747 18.97 -35.00 0.90
N TRP A 748 17.79 -34.77 0.31
CA TRP A 748 16.58 -34.36 1.04
C TRP A 748 16.02 -35.42 1.99
N SER A 749 16.55 -36.66 1.98
CA SER A 749 16.16 -37.71 2.93
C SER A 749 16.75 -37.51 4.32
N SER A 750 17.83 -36.72 4.44
CA SER A 750 18.57 -36.47 5.69
C SER A 750 18.79 -34.98 5.95
N GLY A 751 19.14 -34.18 4.94
CA GLY A 751 19.50 -32.78 5.10
C GLY A 751 18.30 -31.82 5.01
N PRO A 752 18.18 -30.82 5.89
CA PRO A 752 17.34 -29.65 5.67
C PRO A 752 17.80 -28.84 4.45
N GLU A 753 16.90 -28.05 3.87
CA GLU A 753 17.10 -27.37 2.59
C GLU A 753 16.85 -25.87 2.71
N MET A 754 17.83 -25.05 2.35
CA MET A 754 17.59 -23.66 1.94
C MET A 754 17.22 -23.65 0.46
N GLN A 755 15.95 -23.36 0.18
CA GLN A 755 15.36 -23.44 -1.16
C GLN A 755 15.94 -22.37 -2.10
N VAL A 756 16.19 -22.73 -3.37
CA VAL A 756 16.72 -21.86 -4.43
C VAL A 756 15.75 -21.85 -5.60
N LEU A 757 15.01 -20.75 -5.78
CA LEU A 757 13.82 -20.74 -6.64
C LEU A 757 13.64 -19.42 -7.39
N ASP A 758 13.02 -19.49 -8.57
CA ASP A 758 12.30 -18.37 -9.16
C ASP A 758 10.89 -18.26 -8.55
N ASN A 759 10.74 -17.45 -7.51
CA ASN A 759 9.46 -17.22 -6.82
C ASN A 759 8.36 -16.67 -7.74
N GLU A 760 8.71 -15.93 -8.80
CA GLU A 760 7.74 -15.25 -9.66
C GLU A 760 7.01 -16.23 -10.58
N ARG A 761 7.71 -17.27 -11.05
CA ARG A 761 7.20 -18.17 -12.12
C ARG A 761 7.02 -19.62 -11.69
N HIS A 762 7.74 -20.08 -10.68
CA HIS A 762 7.60 -21.47 -10.21
C HIS A 762 6.42 -21.60 -9.25
N TYR A 763 5.66 -22.70 -9.36
CA TYR A 763 4.44 -22.89 -8.57
C TYR A 763 4.71 -22.91 -7.04
N ASP A 764 5.85 -23.46 -6.62
CA ASP A 764 6.30 -23.45 -5.21
C ASP A 764 6.49 -22.03 -4.65
N GLY A 765 6.72 -21.02 -5.51
CA GLY A 765 6.85 -19.61 -5.10
C GLY A 765 5.54 -19.02 -4.56
N GLN A 766 4.40 -19.67 -4.83
CA GLN A 766 3.09 -19.23 -4.31
C GLN A 766 2.88 -19.58 -2.83
N ASN A 767 3.70 -20.48 -2.27
CA ASN A 767 3.65 -20.85 -0.86
C ASN A 767 4.95 -20.39 -0.17
N PRO A 768 4.87 -19.55 0.88
CA PRO A 768 6.05 -19.08 1.60
C PRO A 768 6.95 -20.21 2.12
N LEU A 769 6.36 -21.33 2.54
CA LEU A 769 7.11 -22.47 3.07
C LEU A 769 7.97 -23.17 2.00
N THR A 770 7.72 -22.94 0.71
CA THR A 770 8.44 -23.56 -0.41
C THR A 770 9.12 -22.53 -1.30
N SER A 771 9.19 -21.29 -0.87
CA SER A 771 9.78 -20.18 -1.62
C SER A 771 11.29 -20.04 -1.41
N ALA A 772 11.94 -19.25 -2.27
CA ALA A 772 13.38 -18.99 -2.20
C ALA A 772 13.80 -18.52 -0.79
N GLY A 773 14.80 -19.19 -0.23
CA GLY A 773 15.35 -18.91 1.10
C GLY A 773 14.60 -19.56 2.27
N ALA A 774 13.42 -20.15 2.05
CA ALA A 774 12.74 -20.95 3.07
C ALA A 774 13.62 -22.09 3.58
N ASN A 775 13.39 -22.51 4.83
CA ASN A 775 13.66 -23.90 5.17
C ASN A 775 12.49 -24.73 4.66
N TYR A 776 12.73 -25.44 3.55
CA TYR A 776 11.68 -26.01 2.73
C TYR A 776 10.63 -26.78 3.57
N ALA A 777 9.36 -26.43 3.39
CA ALA A 777 8.17 -26.98 4.06
C ALA A 777 8.11 -26.83 5.60
N LEU A 778 9.03 -26.10 6.23
CA LEU A 778 9.09 -25.99 7.71
C LEU A 778 9.06 -24.55 8.23
N TYR A 779 9.89 -23.67 7.65
CA TYR A 779 9.99 -22.26 8.05
C TYR A 779 10.01 -21.36 6.81
N ALA A 780 9.02 -20.48 6.74
CA ALA A 780 8.85 -19.55 5.64
C ALA A 780 9.64 -18.25 5.89
N PRO A 781 10.19 -17.61 4.84
CA PRO A 781 10.65 -16.25 4.94
C PRO A 781 9.44 -15.31 5.11
N PRO A 782 9.57 -14.19 5.83
CA PRO A 782 8.48 -13.25 6.06
C PRO A 782 8.13 -12.41 4.82
N PHE A 783 9.04 -12.32 3.84
CA PHE A 783 8.89 -11.61 2.58
C PHE A 783 9.82 -12.19 1.51
N ASP A 784 9.58 -11.85 0.25
CA ASP A 784 10.50 -12.19 -0.84
C ASP A 784 11.71 -11.24 -0.84
N ALA A 785 12.88 -11.80 -0.50
CA ALA A 785 14.18 -11.11 -0.53
C ALA A 785 14.98 -11.45 -1.81
N SER A 786 14.45 -12.28 -2.71
CA SER A 786 15.16 -12.72 -3.92
C SER A 786 15.19 -11.64 -5.00
N TYR A 787 16.27 -11.65 -5.77
CA TYR A 787 16.35 -10.98 -7.05
C TYR A 787 15.68 -11.83 -8.14
N PRO A 788 15.17 -11.18 -9.21
CA PRO A 788 14.56 -11.89 -10.32
C PRO A 788 15.46 -12.96 -10.95
N ALA A 789 14.85 -13.98 -11.55
CA ALA A 789 15.57 -15.00 -12.29
C ALA A 789 16.52 -14.39 -13.33
N GLY A 790 17.71 -15.00 -13.48
CA GLY A 790 18.80 -14.48 -14.31
C GLY A 790 19.78 -13.56 -13.57
N VAL A 791 19.48 -13.14 -12.33
CA VAL A 791 20.38 -12.36 -11.48
C VAL A 791 20.98 -13.27 -10.39
N TYR A 792 22.24 -13.03 -10.05
CA TYR A 792 22.86 -13.71 -8.90
C TYR A 792 22.32 -13.15 -7.58
N ASN A 793 21.81 -14.04 -6.75
CA ASN A 793 21.41 -13.81 -5.37
C ASN A 793 22.54 -14.25 -4.44
N GLN A 794 22.84 -13.48 -3.39
CA GLN A 794 23.77 -13.88 -2.35
C GLN A 794 23.01 -14.65 -1.25
N ALA A 795 23.37 -15.91 -1.02
CA ALA A 795 22.90 -16.68 0.12
C ALA A 795 24.00 -16.79 1.18
N ARG A 796 23.59 -16.75 2.45
CA ARG A 796 24.45 -17.08 3.58
C ARG A 796 23.67 -17.97 4.55
N LEU A 797 24.27 -19.10 4.90
CA LEU A 797 23.72 -20.08 5.83
C LEU A 797 24.68 -20.19 7.00
N ARG A 798 24.19 -19.93 8.21
CA ARG A 798 24.98 -20.06 9.44
C ARG A 798 24.39 -21.15 10.30
N VAL A 799 25.16 -22.17 10.62
CA VAL A 799 24.79 -23.28 11.50
C VAL A 799 25.77 -23.31 12.66
N LYS A 800 25.29 -23.08 13.87
CA LYS A 800 26.11 -23.12 15.08
C LYS A 800 25.35 -23.76 16.23
N ASP A 801 25.84 -24.90 16.72
CA ASP A 801 25.29 -25.62 17.87
C ASP A 801 23.78 -25.94 17.69
N GLY A 802 23.38 -26.23 16.44
CA GLY A 802 21.99 -26.48 16.05
C GLY A 802 21.17 -25.21 15.74
N HIS A 803 21.65 -24.03 16.10
CA HIS A 803 21.03 -22.77 15.70
C HIS A 803 21.32 -22.47 14.23
N VAL A 804 20.27 -22.24 13.44
CA VAL A 804 20.37 -22.01 12.00
C VAL A 804 19.80 -20.65 11.61
N GLU A 805 20.55 -19.90 10.80
CA GLU A 805 20.12 -18.65 10.19
C GLU A 805 20.23 -18.74 8.67
N HIS A 806 19.17 -18.41 7.94
CA HIS A 806 19.20 -18.18 6.50
C HIS A 806 19.21 -16.68 6.21
N TRP A 807 20.16 -16.26 5.39
CA TRP A 807 20.29 -14.89 4.93
C TRP A 807 20.24 -14.88 3.39
N LEU A 808 19.45 -13.97 2.83
CA LEU A 808 19.34 -13.78 1.39
C LEU A 808 19.52 -12.30 1.07
N ASN A 809 20.50 -11.99 0.21
CA ASN A 809 20.83 -10.64 -0.24
C ASN A 809 20.99 -9.63 0.92
N GLY A 810 21.70 -10.05 1.98
CA GLY A 810 21.99 -9.21 3.15
C GLY A 810 20.92 -9.22 4.24
N GLU A 811 19.73 -9.77 3.99
CA GLU A 811 18.62 -9.80 4.95
C GLU A 811 18.49 -11.19 5.60
N LYS A 812 18.38 -11.24 6.95
CA LYS A 812 18.06 -12.48 7.67
C LYS A 812 16.57 -12.77 7.49
N ILE A 813 16.26 -13.88 6.85
CA ILE A 813 14.89 -14.22 6.46
C ILE A 813 14.32 -15.44 7.20
N VAL A 814 15.16 -16.34 7.73
CA VAL A 814 14.72 -17.51 8.50
C VAL A 814 15.69 -17.76 9.67
N GLU A 815 15.15 -18.12 10.82
CA GLU A 815 15.91 -18.47 12.04
C GLU A 815 15.18 -19.57 12.83
N TYR A 816 15.89 -20.62 13.23
CA TYR A 816 15.34 -21.75 13.99
C TYR A 816 16.44 -22.56 14.69
N ASP A 817 16.04 -23.39 15.66
CA ASP A 817 16.92 -24.32 16.35
C ASP A 817 16.60 -25.77 15.95
N LEU A 818 17.53 -26.42 15.26
CA LEU A 818 17.48 -27.86 15.00
C LEU A 818 17.37 -28.64 16.30
N TRP A 819 16.66 -29.77 16.25
CA TRP A 819 16.51 -30.73 17.36
C TRP A 819 15.77 -30.21 18.60
N SER A 820 15.33 -28.95 18.59
CA SER A 820 14.38 -28.41 19.56
C SER A 820 13.04 -29.18 19.52
N ASP A 821 12.22 -29.03 20.55
CA ASP A 821 10.89 -29.65 20.56
C ASP A 821 9.97 -29.01 19.51
N GLU A 822 10.15 -27.73 19.20
CA GLU A 822 9.46 -27.07 18.09
C GLU A 822 9.86 -27.68 16.75
N TRP A 823 11.16 -27.87 16.50
CA TRP A 823 11.66 -28.53 15.29
C TRP A 823 11.04 -29.91 15.11
N LYS A 824 11.08 -30.75 16.15
CA LYS A 824 10.50 -32.10 16.11
C LYS A 824 9.00 -32.05 15.82
N ALA A 825 8.26 -31.13 16.44
CA ALA A 825 6.83 -30.97 16.22
C ALA A 825 6.51 -30.56 14.78
N ARG A 826 7.28 -29.61 14.21
CA ARG A 826 7.12 -29.20 12.81
C ARG A 826 7.45 -30.31 11.83
N VAL A 827 8.54 -31.04 12.04
CA VAL A 827 8.90 -32.20 11.21
C VAL A 827 7.78 -33.25 11.25
N ALA A 828 7.26 -33.58 12.43
CA ALA A 828 6.16 -34.53 12.60
C ALA A 828 4.84 -34.07 11.96
N ALA A 829 4.62 -32.76 11.84
CA ALA A 829 3.47 -32.17 11.15
C ALA A 829 3.69 -31.94 9.65
N SER A 830 4.87 -32.23 9.12
CA SER A 830 5.27 -31.97 7.73
C SER A 830 5.27 -33.22 6.86
N LYS A 831 5.55 -33.04 5.56
CA LYS A 831 5.78 -34.15 4.62
C LYS A 831 6.97 -35.06 4.99
N PHE A 832 7.84 -34.62 5.90
CA PHE A 832 9.04 -35.35 6.33
C PHE A 832 8.78 -36.29 7.52
N ALA A 833 7.56 -36.35 8.06
CA ALA A 833 7.25 -37.15 9.25
C ALA A 833 7.60 -38.65 9.12
N SER A 834 7.56 -39.20 7.89
CA SER A 834 7.89 -40.60 7.60
C SER A 834 9.37 -40.83 7.26
N MET A 835 10.20 -39.78 7.22
CA MET A 835 11.63 -39.88 6.88
C MET A 835 12.45 -40.00 8.17
N PRO A 836 12.99 -41.20 8.49
CA PRO A 836 13.57 -41.47 9.80
C PRO A 836 14.84 -40.68 10.11
N ASP A 837 15.58 -40.23 9.09
CA ASP A 837 16.88 -39.57 9.27
C ASP A 837 16.84 -38.06 9.01
N TYR A 838 15.68 -37.52 8.59
CA TYR A 838 15.53 -36.11 8.23
C TYR A 838 15.85 -35.18 9.41
N GLY A 839 16.81 -34.29 9.21
CA GLY A 839 17.23 -33.26 10.16
C GLY A 839 17.83 -33.80 11.46
N ARG A 840 18.33 -35.05 11.48
CA ARG A 840 18.88 -35.68 12.70
C ARG A 840 20.40 -35.63 12.81
N HIS A 841 21.10 -35.42 11.71
CA HIS A 841 22.56 -35.36 11.70
C HIS A 841 23.05 -34.01 12.25
N HIS A 842 24.04 -34.08 13.14
CA HIS A 842 24.75 -32.90 13.68
C HIS A 842 25.91 -32.47 12.79
N LYS A 843 26.38 -33.38 11.94
CA LYS A 843 27.49 -33.20 11.01
C LYS A 843 27.15 -33.91 9.70
N GLY A 844 27.43 -33.28 8.57
CA GLY A 844 27.23 -33.89 7.26
C GLY A 844 27.72 -33.02 6.11
N HIS A 845 27.45 -33.46 4.88
CA HIS A 845 27.83 -32.75 3.67
C HIS A 845 26.94 -31.53 3.41
N ILE A 846 27.45 -30.61 2.59
CA ILE A 846 26.65 -29.60 1.91
C ILE A 846 26.35 -30.14 0.51
N ALA A 847 25.10 -30.10 0.07
CA ALA A 847 24.72 -30.57 -1.26
C ALA A 847 23.98 -29.50 -2.07
N LEU A 848 24.18 -29.50 -3.39
CA LEU A 848 23.52 -28.62 -4.34
C LEU A 848 22.64 -29.46 -5.28
N GLN A 849 21.38 -29.04 -5.42
CA GLN A 849 20.36 -29.84 -6.08
C GLN A 849 20.38 -29.72 -7.62
N ASP A 850 20.19 -30.84 -8.30
CA ASP A 850 19.72 -30.91 -9.69
C ASP A 850 18.22 -31.25 -9.70
N HIS A 851 17.38 -30.23 -9.91
CA HIS A 851 15.93 -30.41 -10.08
C HIS A 851 15.47 -30.22 -11.53
N GLY A 852 16.39 -30.39 -12.50
CA GLY A 852 16.08 -30.31 -13.93
C GLY A 852 16.40 -28.98 -14.61
N ASP A 853 16.50 -27.89 -13.85
CA ASP A 853 16.64 -26.51 -14.36
C ASP A 853 18.08 -26.00 -14.37
N LEU A 854 18.34 -24.96 -15.17
CA LEU A 854 19.66 -24.32 -15.17
C LEU A 854 19.86 -23.51 -13.89
N VAL A 855 20.79 -23.95 -13.06
CA VAL A 855 21.25 -23.23 -11.86
C VAL A 855 22.78 -23.04 -11.93
N SER A 856 23.25 -21.90 -11.43
CA SER A 856 24.66 -21.53 -11.37
C SER A 856 25.02 -21.04 -9.98
N PHE A 857 26.11 -21.56 -9.41
CA PHE A 857 26.65 -21.15 -8.11
C PHE A 857 28.05 -20.56 -8.26
N ARG A 858 28.39 -19.50 -7.53
CA ARG A 858 29.75 -18.93 -7.51
C ARG A 858 30.05 -18.32 -6.15
N ASN A 859 31.29 -17.89 -5.94
CA ASN A 859 31.75 -17.31 -4.68
C ASN A 859 31.46 -18.23 -3.48
N ILE A 860 31.51 -19.56 -3.70
CA ILE A 860 31.17 -20.55 -2.69
C ILE A 860 32.32 -20.62 -1.70
N MET A 861 32.12 -20.04 -0.52
CA MET A 861 33.08 -20.00 0.56
C MET A 861 32.47 -20.49 1.86
N ILE A 862 33.30 -21.10 2.69
CA ILE A 862 32.88 -21.65 3.98
C ILE A 862 33.90 -21.32 5.05
N ARG A 863 33.45 -21.10 6.28
CA ARG A 863 34.31 -21.14 7.47
C ARG A 863 33.73 -22.10 8.49
N ARG A 864 34.61 -22.85 9.15
CA ARG A 864 34.24 -23.65 10.32
C ARG A 864 34.08 -22.70 11.51
N LEU A 865 33.05 -22.93 12.32
CA LEU A 865 32.82 -22.16 13.54
C LEU A 865 33.20 -23.02 14.74
N ASP A 866 33.72 -22.37 15.78
CA ASP A 866 34.01 -23.01 17.07
C ASP A 866 32.75 -23.44 17.80
#